data_AF-A0A7V8FST9-F1
#
_entry.id   AF-A0A7V8FST9-F1
#
_cell.length_a   1.000
_cell.length_b   1.000
_cell.length_c   1.000
_cell.angle_alpha   90.00
_cell.angle_beta   90.00
_cell.angle_gamma   90.00
#
_symmetry.space_group_name_H-M   'P 1'
#
loop_
_entity.id
_entity.type
_entity.pdbx_description
1 polymer ?
#
loop_
_entity_poly.entity_id
_entity_poly.type
_entity_poly.pdbx_seq_one_letter_code
_entity_poly.pdbx_strand_id
1 'polypeptide(L)'
;MATSTGSISTSAGPLDVATLVNQLIAVESKSKLTPLKNKESGFNTLISAYGNLKSALTTYQNALKGLTSASFSSQKTALSNAGTGTNLTTDPFSADINTDESTKVLAQKLKSAAFPTGKVFNAGDSIAIKVGTNQPTFVTLKADATLAGVRDAINASKAGVTASILTDGSGDHLVLESNTGGTANTIKITANNSLASLAYNPSGTPASTVTQIQAPRDATKAASGKYSIGVSQLAQAAKVSSAGIAPGTTFESGVLAIKTGNGSTAIIKPKTNTLTGIRDAINASEAGVNASIVNDGKNDHLVITAKDSGAANNLRITGTGNFSVFSFDPSGTVTSAGVPSTQTYGAGNLTLQVGGKAFTINPTDLDNNGSIGLNDVMKSINNANAGVTASITTDSNGDHLVLTPAGTDPVALTGTDSYAGLIGSSMGQLSKAQDAKLTIDGVSVTSPTNKVTNVISGVTLNLSKITTAADNFTLSVTNDTSGLSTAANTFVSAYNTLVKAVSAMTKQTPSTTKGEANNSAPLGAESAVKNIMSQLRSAMLGAMGDGGAMTLSQVGISFQKDGTLALDATKLTNAGNKNFEGISQLFSSENGVVTKLQKLMDNVVGDSGVLSTKTKGLQASLKVVTDQQTAVNSRLLTMKDNYTNQFNRLNVTLATMQSRQSYLTQQLAKLSK
;
A
#
# COMPACT_ATOMS: atom_id res chain seq x y z
N MET A 1 37.36 60.36 9.76
CA MET A 1 37.16 60.64 8.32
C MET A 1 38.03 61.81 7.92
N ALA A 2 39.09 61.57 7.17
CA ALA A 2 39.67 62.59 6.30
C ALA A 2 39.36 62.10 4.89
N THR A 3 38.31 62.67 4.29
CA THR A 3 37.92 62.41 2.90
C THR A 3 39.00 63.00 1.99
N SER A 4 40.00 62.19 1.63
CA SER A 4 40.96 62.54 0.60
C SER A 4 40.31 62.31 -0.76
N THR A 5 40.01 63.40 -1.45
CA THR A 5 39.44 63.45 -2.80
C THR A 5 40.53 63.16 -3.82
N GLY A 6 41.12 61.95 -3.81
CA GLY A 6 42.22 61.52 -4.70
C GLY A 6 41.85 61.52 -6.19
N SER A 7 41.57 62.68 -6.76
CA SER A 7 41.43 62.91 -8.18
C SER A 7 42.81 62.82 -8.80
N ILE A 8 42.93 61.96 -9.81
CA ILE A 8 44.10 61.88 -10.70
C ILE A 8 44.27 63.28 -11.31
N SER A 9 45.32 64.01 -10.90
CA SER A 9 45.61 65.30 -11.51
C SER A 9 46.28 65.05 -12.86
N THR A 10 45.53 65.25 -13.94
CA THR A 10 46.05 65.22 -15.31
C THR A 10 46.76 66.51 -15.72
N SER A 11 46.88 67.49 -14.81
CA SER A 11 47.18 68.89 -15.16
C SER A 11 48.33 69.55 -14.36
N ALA A 12 49.15 68.82 -13.61
CA ALA A 12 50.13 69.45 -12.71
C ALA A 12 51.58 68.89 -12.71
N GLY A 13 52.05 68.26 -13.79
CA GLY A 13 53.48 67.86 -13.94
C GLY A 13 53.74 66.80 -15.02
N PRO A 14 55.00 66.36 -15.21
CA PRO A 14 55.44 65.51 -16.33
C PRO A 14 55.08 64.01 -16.19
N LEU A 15 54.58 63.54 -15.05
CA LEU A 15 54.32 62.12 -14.81
C LEU A 15 52.86 61.73 -15.09
N ASP A 16 52.66 60.63 -15.83
CA ASP A 16 51.37 59.93 -15.90
C ASP A 16 51.17 59.04 -14.65
N VAL A 17 50.71 59.69 -13.59
CA VAL A 17 50.45 59.06 -12.29
C VAL A 17 49.40 57.94 -12.39
N ALA A 18 48.41 58.09 -13.27
CA ALA A 18 47.33 57.12 -13.42
C ALA A 18 47.85 55.77 -13.92
N THR A 19 48.63 55.80 -15.01
CA THR A 19 49.18 54.60 -15.64
C THR A 19 50.17 53.91 -14.71
N LEU A 20 51.06 54.65 -14.06
CA LEU A 20 52.07 54.08 -13.16
C LEU A 20 51.46 53.40 -11.94
N VAL A 21 50.50 54.06 -11.28
CA VAL A 21 49.80 53.48 -10.11
C VAL A 21 49.01 52.24 -10.52
N ASN A 22 48.31 52.27 -11.66
CA ASN A 22 47.56 51.11 -12.15
C ASN A 22 48.50 49.92 -12.46
N GLN A 23 49.66 50.16 -13.06
CA GLN A 23 50.65 49.10 -13.33
C GLN A 23 51.21 48.49 -12.03
N LEU A 24 51.59 49.31 -11.05
CA LEU A 24 52.08 48.85 -9.75
C LEU A 24 51.04 48.01 -8.99
N ILE A 25 49.80 48.49 -8.95
CA ILE A 25 48.70 47.77 -8.30
C ILE A 25 48.35 46.49 -9.06
N ALA A 26 48.47 46.46 -10.38
CA ALA A 26 48.25 45.24 -11.17
C ALA A 26 49.28 44.14 -10.84
N VAL A 27 50.56 44.49 -10.66
CA VAL A 27 51.61 43.54 -10.27
C VAL A 27 51.37 43.01 -8.85
N GLU A 28 51.07 43.89 -7.90
CA GLU A 28 50.79 43.48 -6.51
C GLU A 28 49.52 42.63 -6.42
N SER A 29 48.45 43.04 -7.11
CA SER A 29 47.21 42.27 -7.26
C SER A 29 47.49 40.86 -7.76
N LYS A 30 48.28 40.73 -8.84
CA LYS A 30 48.62 39.43 -9.41
C LYS A 30 49.41 38.57 -8.42
N SER A 31 50.38 39.13 -7.69
CA SER A 31 51.21 38.36 -6.75
C SER A 31 50.43 37.85 -5.54
N LYS A 32 49.48 38.64 -5.02
CA LYS A 32 48.72 38.32 -3.80
C LYS A 32 47.43 37.56 -4.06
N LEU A 33 46.68 37.91 -5.10
CA LEU A 33 45.36 37.32 -5.37
C LEU A 33 45.43 36.02 -6.16
N THR A 34 46.40 35.85 -7.05
CA THR A 34 46.49 34.62 -7.88
C THR A 34 46.58 33.34 -7.04
N PRO A 35 47.43 33.25 -6.00
CA PRO A 35 47.47 32.04 -5.16
C PRO A 35 46.16 31.77 -4.42
N LEU A 36 45.45 32.82 -4.00
CA LEU A 36 44.16 32.69 -3.31
C LEU A 36 43.05 32.25 -4.26
N LYS A 37 42.98 32.84 -5.46
CA LYS A 37 42.05 32.41 -6.52
C LYS A 37 42.30 30.96 -6.95
N ASN A 38 43.56 30.53 -7.02
CA ASN A 38 43.88 29.15 -7.33
C ASN A 38 43.39 28.20 -6.21
N LYS A 39 43.54 28.58 -4.94
CA LYS A 39 42.98 27.81 -3.81
C LYS A 39 41.45 27.77 -3.84
N GLU A 40 40.80 28.90 -4.10
CA GLU A 40 39.34 29.00 -4.24
C GLU A 40 38.83 28.06 -5.34
N SER A 41 39.44 28.11 -6.53
CA SER A 41 39.12 27.22 -7.64
C SER A 41 39.33 25.74 -7.28
N GLY A 42 40.43 25.42 -6.58
CA GLY A 42 40.70 24.08 -6.07
C GLY A 42 39.61 23.58 -5.10
N PHE A 43 39.21 24.40 -4.13
CA PHE A 43 38.14 24.05 -3.19
C PHE A 43 36.78 23.91 -3.89
N ASN A 44 36.42 24.79 -4.82
CA ASN A 44 35.18 24.68 -5.60
C ASN A 44 35.14 23.40 -6.45
N THR A 45 36.28 23.04 -7.06
CA THR A 45 36.43 21.80 -7.82
C THR A 45 36.25 20.58 -6.92
N LEU A 46 36.87 20.57 -5.74
CA LEU A 46 36.71 19.50 -4.76
C LEU A 46 35.28 19.41 -4.22
N ILE A 47 34.64 20.53 -3.87
CA ILE A 47 33.25 20.56 -3.39
C ILE A 47 32.31 19.96 -4.43
N SER A 48 32.47 20.36 -5.69
CA SER A 48 31.67 19.81 -6.80
C SER A 48 31.90 18.31 -6.98
N ALA A 49 33.16 17.87 -6.91
CA ALA A 49 33.50 16.46 -7.00
C ALA A 49 32.96 15.65 -5.81
N TYR A 50 33.02 16.16 -4.58
CA TYR A 50 32.38 15.50 -3.43
C TYR A 50 30.85 15.47 -3.55
N GLY A 51 30.23 16.50 -4.14
CA GLY A 51 28.80 16.51 -4.48
C GLY A 51 28.44 15.37 -5.44
N ASN A 52 29.18 15.22 -6.53
CA ASN A 52 28.99 14.13 -7.49
C ASN A 52 29.22 12.74 -6.86
N LEU A 53 30.22 12.60 -5.98
CA LEU A 53 30.47 11.35 -5.26
C LEU A 53 29.33 11.03 -4.30
N LYS A 54 28.84 12.03 -3.56
CA LYS A 54 27.66 11.87 -2.69
C LYS A 54 26.46 11.40 -3.51
N SER A 55 26.19 12.02 -4.66
CA SER A 55 25.11 11.59 -5.55
C SER A 55 25.26 10.14 -6.00
N ALA A 56 26.45 9.71 -6.43
CA ALA A 56 26.70 8.32 -6.83
C ALA A 56 26.51 7.32 -5.68
N LEU A 57 26.97 7.67 -4.47
CA LEU A 57 26.81 6.87 -3.26
C LEU A 57 25.34 6.82 -2.80
N THR A 58 24.59 7.93 -2.88
CA THR A 58 23.15 7.95 -2.59
C THR A 58 22.37 7.08 -3.57
N THR A 59 22.70 7.13 -4.86
CA THR A 59 22.08 6.24 -5.87
C THR A 59 22.33 4.77 -5.53
N TYR A 60 23.55 4.42 -5.13
CA TYR A 60 23.88 3.07 -4.67
C TYR A 60 23.11 2.69 -3.39
N GLN A 61 23.06 3.59 -2.40
CA GLN A 61 22.30 3.40 -1.16
C GLN A 61 20.81 3.14 -1.44
N ASN A 62 20.20 3.90 -2.34
CA ASN A 62 18.80 3.74 -2.71
C ASN A 62 18.55 2.39 -3.41
N ALA A 63 19.44 2.01 -4.32
CA ALA A 63 19.37 0.69 -4.96
C ALA A 63 19.48 -0.45 -3.93
N LEU A 64 20.38 -0.32 -2.95
CA LEU A 64 20.48 -1.28 -1.84
C LEU A 64 19.23 -1.28 -0.96
N LYS A 65 18.62 -0.13 -0.65
CA LYS A 65 17.36 -0.05 0.13
C LYS A 65 16.18 -0.72 -0.58
N GLY A 66 16.18 -0.73 -1.92
CA GLY A 66 15.21 -1.47 -2.72
C GLY A 66 15.36 -2.99 -2.66
N LEU A 67 16.52 -3.49 -2.20
CA LEU A 67 16.79 -4.92 -2.03
C LEU A 67 16.46 -5.32 -0.58
N THR A 68 15.36 -6.05 -0.40
CA THR A 68 14.86 -6.48 0.91
C THR A 68 14.96 -8.00 1.06
N SER A 69 14.70 -8.54 2.26
CA SER A 69 14.64 -10.01 2.44
C SER A 69 13.65 -10.68 1.49
N ALA A 70 12.51 -10.03 1.22
CA ALA A 70 11.53 -10.53 0.26
C ALA A 70 12.08 -10.64 -1.18
N SER A 71 13.04 -9.79 -1.56
CA SER A 71 13.70 -9.84 -2.87
C SER A 71 14.52 -11.13 -3.07
N PHE A 72 14.95 -11.78 -1.98
CA PHE A 72 15.80 -12.98 -2.02
C PHE A 72 15.12 -14.23 -1.46
N SER A 73 13.93 -14.11 -0.86
CA SER A 73 13.16 -15.23 -0.30
C SER A 73 11.84 -15.48 -1.03
N SER A 74 11.63 -14.89 -2.22
CA SER A 74 10.35 -15.00 -2.92
C SER A 74 10.05 -16.42 -3.37
N GLN A 75 8.76 -16.75 -3.38
CA GLN A 75 8.21 -17.94 -4.00
C GLN A 75 7.32 -17.51 -5.16
N LYS A 76 7.14 -18.41 -6.12
CA LYS A 76 6.29 -18.23 -7.29
C LYS A 76 5.29 -19.38 -7.39
N THR A 77 4.15 -19.08 -8.01
CA THR A 77 3.19 -20.07 -8.46
C THR A 77 3.42 -20.38 -9.93
N ALA A 78 3.13 -21.60 -10.31
CA ALA A 78 2.96 -22.01 -11.69
C ALA A 78 1.73 -22.90 -11.77
N LEU A 79 0.88 -22.64 -12.75
CA LEU A 79 -0.29 -23.45 -13.03
C LEU A 79 -0.03 -24.30 -14.28
N SER A 80 -0.43 -25.57 -14.24
CA SER A 80 -0.38 -26.46 -15.39
C SER A 80 -1.65 -27.31 -15.46
N ASN A 81 -2.20 -27.51 -16.65
CA ASN A 81 -3.28 -28.46 -16.88
C ASN A 81 -2.70 -29.74 -17.52
N ALA A 82 -2.80 -30.87 -16.84
CA ALA A 82 -2.45 -32.18 -17.40
C ALA A 82 -3.68 -32.90 -18.00
N GLY A 83 -4.86 -32.27 -17.94
CA GLY A 83 -6.11 -32.79 -18.47
C GLY A 83 -6.27 -32.58 -19.97
N THR A 84 -7.34 -33.13 -20.52
CA THR A 84 -7.72 -33.02 -21.94
C THR A 84 -8.82 -31.99 -22.18
N GLY A 85 -9.24 -31.25 -21.14
CA GLY A 85 -10.19 -30.15 -21.27
C GLY A 85 -9.63 -29.02 -22.13
N THR A 86 -10.22 -28.81 -23.30
CA THR A 86 -9.74 -27.84 -24.31
C THR A 86 -10.54 -26.54 -24.34
N ASN A 87 -11.59 -26.41 -23.52
CA ASN A 87 -12.53 -25.29 -23.60
C ASN A 87 -12.09 -24.01 -22.86
N LEU A 88 -10.92 -24.01 -22.21
CA LEU A 88 -10.42 -22.86 -21.47
C LEU A 88 -9.35 -22.11 -22.26
N THR A 89 -9.72 -20.93 -22.78
CA THR A 89 -8.79 -19.98 -23.43
C THR A 89 -7.93 -19.19 -22.44
N THR A 90 -8.26 -19.25 -21.15
CA THR A 90 -7.50 -18.64 -20.04
C THR A 90 -7.58 -19.55 -18.83
N ASP A 91 -6.61 -19.42 -17.93
CA ASP A 91 -6.58 -20.17 -16.68
C ASP A 91 -7.85 -19.93 -15.84
N PRO A 92 -8.40 -20.98 -15.18
CA PRO A 92 -9.64 -20.89 -14.42
C PRO A 92 -9.45 -20.21 -13.07
N PHE A 93 -8.23 -20.13 -12.57
CA PHE A 93 -7.87 -19.42 -11.36
C PHE A 93 -6.42 -18.95 -11.43
N SER A 94 -6.10 -17.92 -10.64
CA SER A 94 -4.71 -17.56 -10.32
C SER A 94 -4.44 -17.81 -8.84
N ALA A 95 -3.16 -17.81 -8.48
CA ALA A 95 -2.74 -18.01 -7.11
C ALA A 95 -1.67 -16.97 -6.76
N ASP A 96 -2.02 -16.08 -5.86
CA ASP A 96 -1.09 -15.08 -5.35
C ASP A 96 -0.42 -15.59 -4.08
N ILE A 97 0.90 -15.44 -4.01
CA ILE A 97 1.69 -15.82 -2.83
C ILE A 97 1.96 -14.61 -1.98
N ASN A 98 1.55 -14.66 -0.71
CA ASN A 98 1.91 -13.64 0.29
C ASN A 98 1.71 -12.21 -0.26
N THR A 99 0.67 -11.96 -1.04
CA THR A 99 0.31 -10.62 -1.55
C THR A 99 -0.83 -10.00 -0.73
N ASP A 100 -1.77 -10.83 -0.27
CA ASP A 100 -2.88 -10.41 0.58
C ASP A 100 -2.41 -10.27 2.05
N GLU A 101 -2.73 -9.14 2.67
CA GLU A 101 -2.46 -8.90 4.09
C GLU A 101 -3.22 -9.88 4.99
N SER A 102 -4.38 -10.41 4.55
CA SER A 102 -5.12 -11.43 5.32
C SER A 102 -4.39 -12.78 5.39
N THR A 103 -3.45 -13.03 4.48
CA THR A 103 -2.61 -14.24 4.47
C THR A 103 -1.19 -13.97 4.93
N LYS A 104 -0.80 -12.69 5.12
CA LYS A 104 0.52 -12.29 5.57
C LYS A 104 0.59 -12.07 7.07
N VAL A 105 1.43 -12.88 7.72
CA VAL A 105 1.97 -12.69 9.07
C VAL A 105 0.86 -12.37 10.07
N LEU A 106 -0.03 -13.34 10.30
CA LEU A 106 -1.09 -13.14 11.27
C LEU A 106 -0.47 -13.18 12.67
N ALA A 107 -0.74 -12.12 13.43
CA ALA A 107 -0.59 -12.11 14.86
C ALA A 107 -1.54 -13.13 15.49
N GLN A 108 -1.09 -13.79 16.56
CA GLN A 108 -2.02 -14.53 17.40
C GLN A 108 -3.03 -13.55 17.99
N LYS A 109 -4.32 -13.87 17.88
CA LYS A 109 -5.38 -13.19 18.63
C LYS A 109 -6.04 -14.15 19.60
N LEU A 110 -6.15 -13.69 20.84
CA LEU A 110 -6.78 -14.38 21.95
C LEU A 110 -8.03 -13.62 22.37
N LYS A 111 -9.10 -14.34 22.73
CA LYS A 111 -10.33 -13.79 23.30
C LYS A 111 -10.58 -14.43 24.66
N SER A 112 -10.77 -13.62 25.71
CA SER A 112 -11.16 -14.12 27.03
C SER A 112 -12.59 -14.69 27.04
N ALA A 113 -12.95 -15.39 28.11
CA ALA A 113 -14.36 -15.58 28.46
C ALA A 113 -15.06 -14.22 28.69
N ALA A 114 -16.38 -14.22 28.65
CA ALA A 114 -17.17 -13.02 28.90
C ALA A 114 -17.10 -12.60 30.36
N PHE A 115 -16.96 -11.30 30.60
CA PHE A 115 -17.12 -10.68 31.90
C PHE A 115 -18.41 -9.85 31.92
N PRO A 116 -19.16 -9.82 33.04
CA PRO A 116 -20.25 -8.89 33.18
C PRO A 116 -19.77 -7.45 33.00
N THR A 117 -20.55 -6.63 32.29
CA THR A 117 -20.23 -5.21 32.11
C THR A 117 -20.04 -4.53 33.45
N GLY A 118 -18.91 -3.83 33.62
CA GLY A 118 -18.56 -3.17 34.88
C GLY A 118 -17.86 -4.06 35.93
N LYS A 119 -17.49 -5.31 35.61
CA LYS A 119 -16.66 -6.14 36.50
C LYS A 119 -15.38 -5.39 36.92
N VAL A 120 -15.14 -5.34 38.24
CA VAL A 120 -13.95 -4.71 38.84
C VAL A 120 -12.86 -5.76 39.12
N PHE A 121 -11.61 -5.40 38.83
CA PHE A 121 -10.37 -6.10 39.12
C PHE A 121 -9.56 -5.30 40.13
N ASN A 122 -8.91 -5.97 41.09
CA ASN A 122 -8.38 -5.29 42.27
C ASN A 122 -6.97 -4.71 42.05
N ALA A 123 -6.66 -3.64 42.78
CA ALA A 123 -5.29 -3.12 42.88
C ALA A 123 -4.31 -4.19 43.38
N GLY A 124 -3.11 -4.25 42.78
CA GLY A 124 -2.08 -5.24 43.09
C GLY A 124 -2.16 -6.53 42.26
N ASP A 125 -3.28 -6.80 41.60
CA ASP A 125 -3.38 -7.92 40.68
C ASP A 125 -2.47 -7.72 39.47
N SER A 126 -1.88 -8.81 39.00
CA SER A 126 -0.80 -8.79 38.03
C SER A 126 -1.01 -9.80 36.91
N ILE A 127 -0.62 -9.36 35.70
CA ILE A 127 -0.59 -10.17 34.49
C ILE A 127 0.80 -10.05 33.87
N ALA A 128 1.41 -11.19 33.58
CA ALA A 128 2.67 -11.31 32.87
C ALA A 128 2.39 -11.83 31.46
N ILE A 129 2.77 -11.04 30.46
CA ILE A 129 2.56 -11.33 29.05
C ILE A 129 3.90 -11.60 28.41
N LYS A 130 4.04 -12.76 27.79
CA LYS A 130 5.23 -13.18 27.03
C LYS A 130 4.82 -13.39 25.58
N VAL A 131 5.51 -12.73 24.65
CA VAL A 131 5.34 -12.93 23.20
C VAL A 131 6.57 -13.62 22.64
N GLY A 132 6.41 -14.83 22.11
CA GLY A 132 7.48 -15.66 21.56
C GLY A 132 8.62 -15.92 22.52
N THR A 133 9.85 -15.60 22.10
CA THR A 133 11.07 -15.78 22.91
C THR A 133 11.39 -14.56 23.78
N ASN A 134 10.63 -13.47 23.68
CA ASN A 134 10.86 -12.25 24.47
C ASN A 134 10.74 -12.51 25.97
N GLN A 135 11.40 -11.67 26.77
CA GLN A 135 11.23 -11.70 28.21
C GLN A 135 9.77 -11.32 28.59
N PRO A 136 9.17 -11.97 29.60
CA PRO A 136 7.82 -11.62 30.05
C PRO A 136 7.76 -10.17 30.53
N THR A 137 6.75 -9.43 30.08
CA THR A 137 6.44 -8.08 30.58
C THR A 137 5.38 -8.19 31.66
N PHE A 138 5.66 -7.64 32.84
CA PHE A 138 4.74 -7.63 33.98
C PHE A 138 3.91 -6.35 33.98
N VAL A 139 2.61 -6.51 34.15
CA VAL A 139 1.64 -5.42 34.27
C VAL A 139 0.90 -5.62 35.59
N THR A 140 1.02 -4.64 36.48
CA THR A 140 0.36 -4.64 37.79
C THR A 140 -0.66 -3.49 37.84
N LEU A 141 -1.88 -3.79 38.26
CA LEU A 141 -2.92 -2.79 38.44
C LEU A 141 -2.58 -1.89 39.62
N LYS A 142 -2.49 -0.58 39.38
CA LYS A 142 -2.15 0.42 40.41
C LYS A 142 -3.34 0.81 41.30
N ALA A 143 -4.55 0.57 40.82
CA ALA A 143 -5.81 0.85 41.48
C ALA A 143 -6.87 -0.15 40.98
N ASP A 144 -8.01 -0.21 41.65
CA ASP A 144 -9.15 -1.00 41.18
C ASP A 144 -9.58 -0.53 39.79
N ALA A 145 -9.79 -1.47 38.88
CA ALA A 145 -9.97 -1.20 37.46
C ALA A 145 -11.08 -2.05 36.85
N THR A 146 -11.83 -1.50 35.90
CA THR A 146 -12.69 -2.31 35.02
C THR A 146 -11.86 -3.00 33.93
N LEU A 147 -12.48 -3.83 33.10
CA LEU A 147 -11.78 -4.44 31.95
C LEU A 147 -11.15 -3.38 31.02
N ALA A 148 -11.74 -2.18 30.94
CA ALA A 148 -11.16 -1.03 30.23
C ALA A 148 -9.85 -0.57 30.87
N GLY A 149 -9.78 -0.51 32.20
CA GLY A 149 -8.54 -0.20 32.90
C GLY A 149 -7.48 -1.30 32.75
N VAL A 150 -7.88 -2.58 32.71
CA VAL A 150 -6.96 -3.70 32.40
C VAL A 150 -6.39 -3.57 30.99
N ARG A 151 -7.24 -3.30 29.99
CA ARG A 151 -6.84 -3.03 28.60
C ARG A 151 -5.82 -1.89 28.54
N ASP A 152 -6.11 -0.77 29.20
CA ASP A 152 -5.26 0.42 29.17
C ASP A 152 -3.91 0.18 29.84
N ALA A 153 -3.89 -0.56 30.96
CA ALA A 153 -2.65 -0.97 31.63
C ALA A 153 -1.78 -1.86 30.74
N ILE A 154 -2.38 -2.82 30.02
CA ILE A 154 -1.67 -3.68 29.06
C ILE A 154 -1.09 -2.85 27.92
N ASN A 155 -1.89 -1.98 27.30
CA ASN A 155 -1.43 -1.13 26.19
C ASN A 155 -0.33 -0.15 26.61
N ALA A 156 -0.40 0.39 27.82
CA ALA A 156 0.63 1.29 28.36
C ALA A 156 1.96 0.57 28.65
N SER A 157 1.92 -0.72 29.00
CA SER A 157 3.11 -1.51 29.33
C SER A 157 4.02 -1.84 28.13
N LYS A 158 3.51 -1.70 26.90
CA LYS A 158 4.19 -2.11 25.66
C LYS A 158 4.65 -3.57 25.68
N ALA A 159 3.86 -4.47 26.28
CA ALA A 159 4.15 -5.90 26.44
C ALA A 159 4.22 -6.73 25.13
N GLY A 160 4.34 -6.10 23.97
CA GLY A 160 4.34 -6.76 22.67
C GLY A 160 2.96 -7.20 22.17
N VAL A 161 1.88 -6.77 22.83
CA VAL A 161 0.50 -7.01 22.43
C VAL A 161 -0.30 -5.70 22.41
N THR A 162 -1.40 -5.69 21.66
CA THR A 162 -2.46 -4.68 21.70
C THR A 162 -3.71 -5.31 22.32
N ALA A 163 -4.27 -4.66 23.32
CA ALA A 163 -5.50 -5.04 23.99
C ALA A 163 -6.68 -4.20 23.50
N SER A 164 -7.81 -4.85 23.25
CA SER A 164 -9.10 -4.23 22.94
C SER A 164 -10.24 -4.93 23.68
N ILE A 165 -11.41 -4.31 23.68
CA ILE A 165 -12.62 -4.90 24.27
C ILE A 165 -13.64 -5.15 23.16
N LEU A 166 -14.17 -6.36 23.14
CA LEU A 166 -15.30 -6.77 22.32
C LEU A 166 -16.49 -7.04 23.25
N THR A 167 -17.58 -6.28 23.10
CA THR A 167 -18.81 -6.53 23.84
C THR A 167 -19.79 -7.28 22.93
N ASP A 168 -20.29 -8.42 23.41
CA ASP A 168 -21.35 -9.18 22.74
C ASP A 168 -22.52 -9.46 23.69
N GLY A 169 -23.52 -10.22 23.26
CA GLY A 169 -24.71 -10.53 24.06
C GLY A 169 -24.43 -11.30 25.36
N SER A 170 -23.22 -11.82 25.54
CA SER A 170 -22.78 -12.54 26.75
C SER A 170 -21.97 -11.68 27.74
N GLY A 171 -21.49 -10.50 27.32
CA GLY A 171 -20.72 -9.56 28.15
C GLY A 171 -19.51 -8.96 27.44
N ASP A 172 -18.56 -8.43 28.23
CA ASP A 172 -17.31 -7.83 27.76
C ASP A 172 -16.20 -8.87 27.67
N HIS A 173 -15.50 -8.92 26.53
CA HIS A 173 -14.34 -9.77 26.29
C HIS A 173 -13.07 -8.93 26.14
N LEU A 174 -11.98 -9.37 26.76
CA LEU A 174 -10.65 -8.86 26.46
C LEU A 174 -10.11 -9.60 25.23
N VAL A 175 -9.78 -8.84 24.19
CA VAL A 175 -9.10 -9.34 23.01
C VAL A 175 -7.65 -8.88 23.06
N LEU A 176 -6.71 -9.83 22.95
CA LEU A 176 -5.29 -9.56 22.91
C LEU A 176 -4.74 -10.00 21.56
N GLU A 177 -4.11 -9.08 20.85
CA GLU A 177 -3.45 -9.30 19.57
C GLU A 177 -1.95 -9.08 19.71
N SER A 178 -1.13 -10.00 19.22
CA SER A 178 0.32 -9.79 19.18
C SER A 178 0.66 -8.62 18.25
N ASN A 179 1.58 -7.74 18.65
CA ASN A 179 2.07 -6.67 17.77
C ASN A 179 3.02 -7.20 16.69
N THR A 180 3.38 -8.48 16.76
CA THR A 180 4.24 -9.17 15.80
C THR A 180 3.59 -10.49 15.41
N GLY A 181 3.28 -10.68 14.13
CA GLY A 181 2.84 -11.99 13.64
C GLY A 181 4.01 -12.93 13.39
N GLY A 182 3.72 -14.17 12.97
CA GLY A 182 4.72 -15.24 12.85
C GLY A 182 4.48 -16.34 13.89
N THR A 183 4.63 -17.60 13.49
CA THR A 183 4.40 -18.76 14.36
C THR A 183 5.25 -18.76 15.63
N ALA A 184 6.42 -18.09 15.60
CA ALA A 184 7.27 -17.89 16.76
C ALA A 184 6.68 -16.92 17.79
N ASN A 185 5.80 -16.00 17.40
CA ASN A 185 5.28 -14.90 18.24
C ASN A 185 3.95 -15.27 18.92
N THR A 186 3.94 -16.43 19.58
CA THR A 186 2.81 -16.86 20.42
C THR A 186 2.77 -16.08 21.73
N ILE A 187 1.59 -15.68 22.15
CA ILE A 187 1.26 -15.05 23.42
C ILE A 187 1.11 -16.14 24.48
N LYS A 188 1.83 -16.00 25.59
CA LYS A 188 1.59 -16.72 26.84
C LYS A 188 1.25 -15.71 27.92
N ILE A 189 0.19 -15.99 28.66
CA ILE A 189 -0.32 -15.13 29.73
C ILE A 189 -0.27 -15.90 31.03
N THR A 190 0.40 -15.33 32.02
CA THR A 190 0.31 -15.76 33.42
C THR A 190 -0.38 -14.66 34.19
N ALA A 191 -1.46 -14.96 34.91
CA ALA A 191 -2.22 -13.98 35.67
C ALA A 191 -2.55 -14.55 37.05
N ASN A 192 -2.75 -13.68 38.03
CA ASN A 192 -3.09 -14.07 39.41
C ASN A 192 -4.43 -13.45 39.86
N ASN A 193 -4.91 -13.92 41.02
CA ASN A 193 -6.03 -13.32 41.74
C ASN A 193 -7.28 -13.10 40.84
N SER A 194 -7.83 -11.89 40.79
CA SER A 194 -9.03 -11.60 40.00
C SER A 194 -8.80 -11.64 38.48
N LEU A 195 -7.53 -11.62 38.03
CA LEU A 195 -7.15 -11.74 36.63
C LEU A 195 -6.85 -13.20 36.21
N ALA A 196 -6.94 -14.18 37.12
CA ALA A 196 -6.54 -15.57 36.85
C ALA A 196 -7.24 -16.21 35.64
N SER A 197 -8.48 -15.82 35.34
CA SER A 197 -9.24 -16.31 34.17
C SER A 197 -8.72 -15.79 32.81
N LEU A 198 -7.78 -14.85 32.82
CA LEU A 198 -7.06 -14.38 31.63
C LEU A 198 -5.79 -15.19 31.33
N ALA A 199 -5.42 -16.14 32.21
CA ALA A 199 -4.26 -16.98 31.97
C ALA A 199 -4.44 -17.83 30.70
N TYR A 200 -3.37 -17.93 29.91
CA TYR A 200 -3.36 -18.66 28.64
C TYR A 200 -1.98 -19.26 28.41
N ASN A 201 -1.94 -20.55 28.09
CA ASN A 201 -0.73 -21.25 27.72
C ASN A 201 -0.89 -21.91 26.33
N PRO A 202 -0.04 -21.58 25.34
CA PRO A 202 -0.14 -22.17 24.00
C PRO A 202 0.06 -23.70 23.98
N SER A 203 0.65 -24.32 25.02
CA SER A 203 0.76 -25.79 25.13
C SER A 203 -0.54 -26.51 25.55
N GLY A 204 -1.63 -25.77 25.80
CA GLY A 204 -2.94 -26.34 26.17
C GLY A 204 -3.05 -26.88 27.60
N THR A 205 -2.05 -26.66 28.45
CA THR A 205 -1.99 -27.18 29.82
C THR A 205 -1.57 -26.08 30.82
N PRO A 206 -2.34 -25.84 31.90
CA PRO A 206 -3.70 -26.35 32.18
C PRO A 206 -4.76 -25.77 31.23
N ALA A 207 -5.99 -26.30 31.31
CA ALA A 207 -7.12 -25.81 30.52
C ALA A 207 -7.35 -24.31 30.75
N SER A 208 -7.56 -23.57 29.66
CA SER A 208 -7.68 -22.12 29.63
C SER A 208 -9.10 -21.69 29.24
N THR A 209 -9.65 -20.69 29.92
CA THR A 209 -10.91 -20.02 29.53
C THR A 209 -10.71 -19.00 28.40
N VAL A 210 -9.46 -18.65 28.09
CA VAL A 210 -9.09 -17.85 26.94
C VAL A 210 -9.00 -18.74 25.70
N THR A 211 -9.64 -18.31 24.61
CA THR A 211 -9.69 -19.01 23.32
C THR A 211 -8.80 -18.32 22.29
N GLN A 212 -8.13 -19.11 21.45
CA GLN A 212 -7.42 -18.57 20.31
C GLN A 212 -8.39 -18.40 19.14
N ILE A 213 -8.70 -17.15 18.81
CA ILE A 213 -9.59 -16.81 17.70
C ILE A 213 -8.83 -16.57 16.39
N GLN A 214 -7.51 -16.38 16.46
CA GLN A 214 -6.61 -16.32 15.31
C GLN A 214 -5.27 -16.96 15.68
N ALA A 215 -4.87 -18.00 14.95
CA ALA A 215 -3.54 -18.61 15.10
C ALA A 215 -2.45 -17.70 14.52
N PRO A 216 -1.26 -17.64 15.15
CA PRO A 216 -0.14 -16.95 14.53
C PRO A 216 0.31 -17.72 13.28
N ARG A 217 0.62 -17.00 12.20
CA ARG A 217 1.17 -17.59 10.96
C ARG A 217 2.43 -16.84 10.58
N ASP A 218 3.42 -17.58 10.09
CA ASP A 218 4.58 -17.01 9.42
C ASP A 218 4.24 -16.85 7.93
N ALA A 219 4.49 -15.68 7.35
CA ALA A 219 4.23 -15.42 5.94
C ALA A 219 5.43 -14.95 5.15
N THR A 220 6.62 -15.37 5.60
CA THR A 220 7.77 -15.36 4.70
C THR A 220 7.74 -16.52 3.72
N LYS A 221 6.92 -17.58 3.97
CA LYS A 221 6.87 -18.79 3.14
C LYS A 221 5.45 -19.35 3.03
N ALA A 222 4.91 -19.33 1.82
CA ALA A 222 3.80 -20.19 1.45
C ALA A 222 4.21 -21.67 1.53
N ALA A 223 3.24 -22.54 1.74
CA ALA A 223 3.44 -23.98 1.71
C ALA A 223 3.91 -24.39 0.31
N SER A 224 5.20 -24.73 0.18
CA SER A 224 5.77 -25.24 -1.05
C SER A 224 5.21 -26.63 -1.34
N GLY A 225 4.81 -26.88 -2.58
CA GLY A 225 4.18 -28.13 -2.95
C GLY A 225 3.47 -28.06 -4.29
N LYS A 226 2.90 -29.19 -4.69
CA LYS A 226 1.98 -29.29 -5.82
C LYS A 226 0.60 -29.62 -5.27
N TYR A 227 -0.41 -28.89 -5.73
CA TYR A 227 -1.79 -29.02 -5.30
C TYR A 227 -2.67 -29.24 -6.53
N SER A 228 -3.42 -30.32 -6.58
CA SER A 228 -4.46 -30.53 -7.59
C SER A 228 -5.69 -29.72 -7.20
N ILE A 229 -6.16 -28.85 -8.10
CA ILE A 229 -7.27 -27.93 -7.82
C ILE A 229 -8.35 -28.07 -8.89
N GLY A 230 -9.58 -28.33 -8.46
CA GLY A 230 -10.77 -28.29 -9.30
C GLY A 230 -11.74 -27.23 -8.81
N VAL A 231 -12.34 -26.45 -9.72
CA VAL A 231 -13.34 -25.43 -9.40
C VAL A 231 -14.68 -25.87 -9.95
N SER A 232 -15.61 -26.29 -9.09
CA SER A 232 -16.92 -26.78 -9.54
C SER A 232 -18.00 -25.69 -9.56
N GLN A 233 -17.81 -24.61 -8.80
CA GLN A 233 -18.77 -23.54 -8.69
C GLN A 233 -18.08 -22.22 -8.32
N LEU A 234 -18.50 -21.11 -8.91
CA LEU A 234 -18.10 -19.77 -8.49
C LEU A 234 -19.11 -19.18 -7.51
N ALA A 235 -18.60 -18.35 -6.60
CA ALA A 235 -19.44 -17.53 -5.74
C ALA A 235 -20.16 -16.48 -6.60
N GLN A 236 -21.46 -16.30 -6.34
CA GLN A 236 -22.28 -15.29 -7.01
C GLN A 236 -23.03 -14.46 -5.98
N ALA A 237 -23.26 -13.20 -6.31
CA ALA A 237 -24.10 -12.28 -5.55
C ALA A 237 -25.55 -12.38 -6.05
N ALA A 238 -26.52 -12.20 -5.14
CA ALA A 238 -27.91 -12.12 -5.54
C ALA A 238 -28.13 -10.92 -6.48
N LYS A 239 -28.84 -11.14 -7.58
CA LYS A 239 -29.22 -10.11 -8.53
C LYS A 239 -30.68 -10.26 -8.91
N VAL A 240 -31.43 -9.16 -8.80
CA VAL A 240 -32.86 -9.12 -9.09
C VAL A 240 -33.22 -7.96 -10.01
N SER A 241 -34.32 -8.08 -10.75
CA SER A 241 -34.82 -7.06 -11.67
C SER A 241 -36.33 -6.86 -11.49
N SER A 242 -36.78 -5.61 -11.49
CA SER A 242 -38.21 -5.31 -11.45
C SER A 242 -38.89 -5.72 -12.75
N ALA A 243 -40.22 -5.83 -12.70
CA ALA A 243 -41.04 -5.72 -13.89
C ALA A 243 -40.78 -4.38 -14.61
N GLY A 244 -41.19 -4.28 -15.88
CA GLY A 244 -41.03 -3.05 -16.64
C GLY A 244 -41.88 -1.91 -16.05
N ILE A 245 -41.24 -0.79 -15.76
CA ILE A 245 -41.87 0.42 -15.24
C ILE A 245 -41.94 1.45 -16.36
N ALA A 246 -43.13 1.97 -16.63
CA ALA A 246 -43.31 2.97 -17.68
C ALA A 246 -42.52 4.26 -17.34
N PRO A 247 -41.87 4.91 -18.33
CA PRO A 247 -41.17 6.17 -18.11
C PRO A 247 -42.08 7.23 -17.48
N GLY A 248 -41.57 7.92 -16.45
CA GLY A 248 -42.31 8.97 -15.74
C GLY A 248 -43.21 8.47 -14.59
N THR A 249 -43.29 7.17 -14.33
CA THR A 249 -44.00 6.63 -13.16
C THR A 249 -43.44 7.20 -11.86
N THR A 250 -44.33 7.64 -10.95
CA THR A 250 -43.95 8.13 -9.62
C THR A 250 -44.43 7.22 -8.48
N PHE A 251 -43.74 7.29 -7.34
CA PHE A 251 -43.90 6.41 -6.18
C PHE A 251 -44.22 7.25 -4.93
N GLU A 252 -45.47 7.69 -4.82
CA GLU A 252 -45.90 8.69 -3.83
C GLU A 252 -46.20 8.12 -2.43
N SER A 253 -46.39 6.79 -2.32
CA SER A 253 -46.79 6.14 -1.08
C SER A 253 -46.11 4.80 -0.81
N GLY A 254 -45.92 4.49 0.47
CA GLY A 254 -45.37 3.23 0.96
C GLY A 254 -43.93 3.31 1.46
N VAL A 255 -43.38 2.15 1.82
CA VAL A 255 -42.02 2.00 2.36
C VAL A 255 -41.28 0.97 1.53
N LEU A 256 -40.03 1.28 1.19
CA LEU A 256 -39.09 0.33 0.60
C LEU A 256 -38.03 -0.03 1.65
N ALA A 257 -37.88 -1.31 1.92
CA ALA A 257 -36.90 -1.84 2.85
C ALA A 257 -36.07 -2.94 2.17
N ILE A 258 -34.77 -2.94 2.42
CA ILE A 258 -33.83 -3.90 1.85
C ILE A 258 -33.06 -4.56 2.98
N LYS A 259 -32.99 -5.89 2.96
CA LYS A 259 -32.14 -6.69 3.84
C LYS A 259 -31.22 -7.56 3.01
N THR A 260 -29.93 -7.49 3.30
CA THR A 260 -28.90 -8.35 2.70
C THR A 260 -28.34 -9.29 3.77
N GLY A 261 -28.36 -10.59 3.46
CA GLY A 261 -27.97 -11.67 4.35
C GLY A 261 -28.56 -11.56 5.76
N ASN A 262 -27.70 -11.69 6.77
CA ASN A 262 -28.05 -11.53 8.18
C ASN A 262 -27.92 -10.07 8.67
N GLY A 263 -27.68 -9.12 7.77
CA GLY A 263 -27.55 -7.71 8.08
C GLY A 263 -28.85 -7.09 8.60
N SER A 264 -28.74 -5.85 9.08
CA SER A 264 -29.91 -5.05 9.48
C SER A 264 -30.73 -4.65 8.25
N THR A 265 -32.04 -4.52 8.44
CA THR A 265 -32.94 -4.02 7.39
C THR A 265 -32.74 -2.52 7.22
N ALA A 266 -32.35 -2.08 6.03
CA ALA A 266 -32.24 -0.68 5.67
C ALA A 266 -33.56 -0.17 5.10
N ILE A 267 -34.08 0.94 5.65
CA ILE A 267 -35.25 1.64 5.11
C ILE A 267 -34.78 2.68 4.09
N ILE A 268 -35.26 2.57 2.87
CA ILE A 268 -34.87 3.43 1.75
C ILE A 268 -35.81 4.64 1.71
N LYS A 269 -35.22 5.84 1.74
CA LYS A 269 -35.94 7.11 1.75
C LYS A 269 -35.52 7.96 0.54
N PRO A 270 -36.21 7.83 -0.62
CA PRO A 270 -35.88 8.59 -1.80
C PRO A 270 -36.14 10.09 -1.60
N LYS A 271 -35.28 10.93 -2.16
CA LYS A 271 -35.45 12.40 -2.15
C LYS A 271 -36.50 12.87 -3.15
N THR A 272 -36.68 12.11 -4.23
CA THR A 272 -37.67 12.34 -5.27
C THR A 272 -38.43 11.05 -5.52
N ASN A 273 -39.72 11.15 -5.81
CA ASN A 273 -40.60 9.99 -5.98
C ASN A 273 -40.44 9.33 -7.36
N THR A 274 -39.30 9.48 -8.03
CA THR A 274 -39.02 8.90 -9.35
C THR A 274 -38.17 7.64 -9.22
N LEU A 275 -38.17 6.78 -10.24
CA LEU A 275 -37.31 5.59 -10.26
C LEU A 275 -35.83 5.93 -10.08
N THR A 276 -35.39 7.06 -10.66
CA THR A 276 -34.05 7.64 -10.45
C THR A 276 -33.80 7.98 -8.98
N GLY A 277 -34.76 8.66 -8.32
CA GLY A 277 -34.66 8.98 -6.89
C GLY A 277 -34.56 7.74 -6.01
N ILE A 278 -35.28 6.68 -6.36
CA ILE A 278 -35.22 5.37 -5.69
C ILE A 278 -33.84 4.75 -5.85
N ARG A 279 -33.35 4.63 -7.09
CA ARG A 279 -32.00 4.11 -7.38
C ARG A 279 -30.94 4.86 -6.57
N ASP A 280 -30.99 6.19 -6.59
CA ASP A 280 -30.00 7.02 -5.92
C ASP A 280 -30.05 6.85 -4.40
N ALA A 281 -31.24 6.72 -3.82
CA ALA A 281 -31.40 6.45 -2.39
C ALA A 281 -30.95 5.05 -1.99
N ILE A 282 -31.15 4.03 -2.83
CA ILE A 282 -30.58 2.70 -2.62
C ILE A 282 -29.05 2.77 -2.62
N ASN A 283 -28.46 3.42 -3.61
CA ASN A 283 -27.00 3.55 -3.73
C ASN A 283 -26.37 4.40 -2.62
N ALA A 284 -27.10 5.38 -2.10
CA ALA A 284 -26.68 6.18 -0.95
C ALA A 284 -26.92 5.49 0.40
N SER A 285 -27.63 4.37 0.43
CA SER A 285 -27.90 3.61 1.65
C SER A 285 -26.78 2.62 1.97
N GLU A 286 -26.72 2.19 3.24
CA GLU A 286 -25.83 1.11 3.70
C GLU A 286 -26.48 -0.28 3.56
N ALA A 287 -27.47 -0.44 2.67
CA ALA A 287 -28.25 -1.67 2.51
C ALA A 287 -27.47 -2.88 1.95
N GLY A 288 -26.17 -2.74 1.64
CA GLY A 288 -25.34 -3.81 1.09
C GLY A 288 -25.60 -4.15 -0.39
N VAL A 289 -26.21 -3.23 -1.15
CA VAL A 289 -26.56 -3.43 -2.57
C VAL A 289 -26.12 -2.26 -3.45
N ASN A 290 -26.03 -2.52 -4.76
CA ASN A 290 -25.95 -1.51 -5.82
C ASN A 290 -27.21 -1.59 -6.69
N ALA A 291 -27.81 -0.45 -7.01
CA ALA A 291 -28.96 -0.31 -7.89
C ALA A 291 -28.58 0.39 -9.20
N SER A 292 -29.09 -0.12 -10.31
CA SER A 292 -29.03 0.51 -11.64
C SER A 292 -30.39 0.49 -12.30
N ILE A 293 -30.58 1.35 -13.31
CA ILE A 293 -31.76 1.34 -14.16
C ILE A 293 -31.33 0.85 -15.54
N VAL A 294 -32.01 -0.15 -16.07
CA VAL A 294 -31.82 -0.69 -17.41
C VAL A 294 -33.07 -0.43 -18.22
N ASN A 295 -32.95 0.26 -19.35
CA ASN A 295 -34.07 0.50 -20.26
C ASN A 295 -34.10 -0.60 -21.33
N ASP A 296 -35.26 -1.23 -21.53
CA ASP A 296 -35.44 -2.31 -22.52
C ASP A 296 -35.92 -1.79 -23.90
N GLY A 297 -35.94 -0.47 -24.09
CA GLY A 297 -36.49 0.22 -25.25
C GLY A 297 -37.94 0.69 -25.09
N LYS A 298 -38.67 0.20 -24.07
CA LYS A 298 -40.06 0.60 -23.77
C LYS A 298 -40.23 1.04 -22.32
N ASN A 299 -39.69 0.26 -21.39
CA ASN A 299 -39.82 0.41 -19.96
C ASN A 299 -38.44 0.46 -19.28
N ASP A 300 -38.44 1.01 -18.08
CA ASP A 300 -37.28 1.01 -17.19
C ASP A 300 -37.37 -0.14 -16.19
N HIS A 301 -36.25 -0.80 -15.95
CA HIS A 301 -36.10 -1.87 -14.97
C HIS A 301 -35.11 -1.45 -13.88
N LEU A 302 -35.56 -1.50 -12.63
CA LEU A 302 -34.65 -1.36 -11.49
C LEU A 302 -33.96 -2.70 -11.27
N VAL A 303 -32.65 -2.71 -11.47
CA VAL A 303 -31.79 -3.88 -11.23
C VAL A 303 -31.02 -3.64 -9.94
N ILE A 304 -31.15 -4.58 -9.01
CA ILE A 304 -30.48 -4.52 -7.71
C ILE A 304 -29.54 -5.72 -7.59
N THR A 305 -28.28 -5.46 -7.27
CA THR A 305 -27.25 -6.48 -7.10
C THR A 305 -26.67 -6.36 -5.69
N ALA A 306 -26.61 -7.45 -4.94
CA ALA A 306 -25.88 -7.49 -3.67
C ALA A 306 -24.39 -7.19 -3.89
N LYS A 307 -23.78 -6.45 -2.96
CA LYS A 307 -22.35 -6.11 -3.03
C LYS A 307 -21.47 -7.34 -2.81
N ASP A 308 -21.91 -8.23 -1.92
CA ASP A 308 -21.18 -9.44 -1.55
C ASP A 308 -21.78 -10.68 -2.20
N SER A 309 -20.90 -11.60 -2.61
CA SER A 309 -21.26 -12.95 -3.05
C SER A 309 -21.43 -13.90 -1.87
N GLY A 310 -21.92 -15.12 -2.12
CA GLY A 310 -21.99 -16.18 -1.12
C GLY A 310 -23.41 -16.47 -0.68
N ALA A 311 -23.71 -17.73 -0.34
CA ALA A 311 -25.04 -18.24 -0.07
C ALA A 311 -25.72 -17.56 1.13
N ALA A 312 -24.95 -17.04 2.08
CA ALA A 312 -25.46 -16.29 3.23
C ALA A 312 -25.93 -14.87 2.85
N ASN A 313 -25.48 -14.31 1.72
CA ASN A 313 -25.76 -12.94 1.28
C ASN A 313 -27.00 -12.88 0.37
N ASN A 314 -28.07 -13.57 0.79
CA ASN A 314 -29.37 -13.49 0.11
C ASN A 314 -29.95 -12.07 0.19
N LEU A 315 -30.71 -11.69 -0.82
CA LEU A 315 -31.36 -10.39 -0.90
C LEU A 315 -32.84 -10.57 -0.59
N ARG A 316 -33.37 -9.78 0.34
CA ARG A 316 -34.82 -9.63 0.55
C ARG A 316 -35.18 -8.16 0.40
N ILE A 317 -36.20 -7.88 -0.40
CA ILE A 317 -36.73 -6.54 -0.60
C ILE A 317 -38.19 -6.56 -0.19
N THR A 318 -38.60 -5.58 0.59
CA THR A 318 -39.98 -5.44 1.05
C THR A 318 -40.46 -4.06 0.66
N GLY A 319 -41.41 -4.02 -0.27
CA GLY A 319 -42.10 -2.81 -0.70
C GLY A 319 -43.56 -2.83 -0.25
N THR A 320 -44.06 -1.69 0.22
CA THR A 320 -45.49 -1.46 0.48
C THR A 320 -46.02 -0.32 -0.39
N GLY A 321 -47.34 -0.18 -0.50
CA GLY A 321 -47.95 0.85 -1.34
C GLY A 321 -47.46 0.75 -2.79
N ASN A 322 -47.03 1.87 -3.37
CA ASN A 322 -46.51 1.89 -4.75
C ASN A 322 -45.14 1.20 -4.89
N PHE A 323 -44.41 0.97 -3.80
CA PHE A 323 -43.13 0.26 -3.82
C PHE A 323 -43.29 -1.26 -3.86
N SER A 324 -44.50 -1.79 -3.70
CA SER A 324 -44.76 -3.25 -3.70
C SER A 324 -44.20 -3.96 -4.94
N VAL A 325 -44.16 -3.29 -6.08
CA VAL A 325 -43.58 -3.80 -7.36
C VAL A 325 -42.09 -4.15 -7.26
N PHE A 326 -41.39 -3.67 -6.23
CA PHE A 326 -39.98 -3.98 -5.94
C PHE A 326 -39.79 -5.08 -4.89
N SER A 327 -40.86 -5.63 -4.34
CA SER A 327 -40.75 -6.72 -3.36
C SER A 327 -40.00 -7.90 -3.96
N PHE A 328 -39.24 -8.61 -3.14
CA PHE A 328 -38.52 -9.82 -3.54
C PHE A 328 -38.26 -10.66 -2.29
N ASP A 329 -38.66 -11.92 -2.32
CA ASP A 329 -38.36 -12.90 -1.29
C ASP A 329 -37.38 -13.95 -1.86
N PRO A 330 -36.26 -14.26 -1.18
CA PRO A 330 -35.35 -15.32 -1.62
C PRO A 330 -35.99 -16.72 -1.64
N SER A 331 -37.17 -16.93 -1.04
CA SER A 331 -37.98 -18.14 -1.23
C SER A 331 -38.42 -18.34 -2.68
N GLY A 332 -38.46 -17.25 -3.46
CA GLY A 332 -39.02 -17.23 -4.81
C GLY A 332 -40.54 -17.19 -4.85
N THR A 333 -41.23 -17.04 -3.71
CA THR A 333 -42.70 -17.02 -3.65
C THR A 333 -43.26 -15.61 -3.51
N VAL A 334 -44.46 -15.39 -4.06
CA VAL A 334 -45.26 -14.18 -3.85
C VAL A 334 -46.43 -14.55 -2.96
N THR A 335 -46.55 -13.92 -1.79
CA THR A 335 -47.63 -14.20 -0.86
C THR A 335 -48.54 -12.99 -0.75
N SER A 336 -49.84 -13.19 -0.96
CA SER A 336 -50.87 -12.16 -0.78
C SER A 336 -51.12 -11.86 0.70
N ALA A 337 -51.84 -10.77 0.98
CA ALA A 337 -52.37 -10.51 2.31
C ALA A 337 -53.32 -11.64 2.74
N GLY A 338 -53.36 -11.92 4.05
CA GLY A 338 -54.27 -12.92 4.61
C GLY A 338 -55.71 -12.48 4.47
N VAL A 339 -56.57 -13.40 4.02
CA VAL A 339 -58.03 -13.20 3.97
C VAL A 339 -58.72 -14.18 4.90
N PRO A 340 -59.91 -13.85 5.45
CA PRO A 340 -60.69 -14.83 6.19
C PRO A 340 -60.95 -16.09 5.36
N SER A 341 -60.92 -17.27 5.98
CA SER A 341 -61.19 -18.54 5.27
C SER A 341 -62.61 -18.64 4.69
N THR A 342 -63.52 -17.78 5.16
CA THR A 342 -64.88 -17.63 4.63
C THR A 342 -65.01 -16.50 3.61
N GLN A 343 -63.91 -15.88 3.16
CA GLN A 343 -63.94 -14.78 2.20
C GLN A 343 -64.49 -15.29 0.86
N THR A 344 -65.53 -14.63 0.37
CA THR A 344 -66.09 -14.86 -0.97
C THR A 344 -65.76 -13.69 -1.89
N TYR A 345 -65.65 -13.98 -3.18
CA TYR A 345 -65.36 -13.03 -4.24
C TYR A 345 -66.55 -12.94 -5.21
N GLY A 346 -66.75 -11.74 -5.76
CA GLY A 346 -67.86 -11.40 -6.65
C GLY A 346 -67.36 -10.81 -7.96
N ALA A 347 -67.87 -9.63 -8.32
CA ALA A 347 -67.43 -8.92 -9.53
C ALA A 347 -65.94 -8.54 -9.47
N GLY A 348 -65.32 -8.48 -10.65
CA GLY A 348 -63.91 -8.11 -10.86
C GLY A 348 -63.11 -9.22 -11.54
N ASN A 349 -61.83 -8.95 -11.77
CA ASN A 349 -60.89 -9.93 -12.31
C ASN A 349 -59.52 -9.81 -11.64
N LEU A 350 -58.67 -10.81 -11.89
CA LEU A 350 -57.26 -10.80 -11.54
C LEU A 350 -56.44 -10.61 -12.81
N THR A 351 -55.41 -9.77 -12.75
CA THR A 351 -54.37 -9.70 -13.77
C THR A 351 -53.08 -10.22 -13.17
N LEU A 352 -52.60 -11.33 -13.73
CA LEU A 352 -51.30 -11.92 -13.43
C LEU A 352 -50.30 -11.52 -14.51
N GLN A 353 -49.29 -10.75 -14.14
CA GLN A 353 -48.15 -10.44 -14.99
C GLN A 353 -47.00 -11.38 -14.68
N VAL A 354 -46.41 -11.96 -15.73
CA VAL A 354 -45.20 -12.79 -15.65
C VAL A 354 -44.23 -12.31 -16.71
N GLY A 355 -43.14 -11.70 -16.28
CA GLY A 355 -42.23 -10.96 -17.14
C GLY A 355 -42.95 -9.80 -17.83
N GLY A 356 -42.91 -9.79 -19.16
CA GLY A 356 -43.61 -8.78 -19.99
C GLY A 356 -45.01 -9.19 -20.46
N LYS A 357 -45.56 -10.31 -19.98
CA LYS A 357 -46.87 -10.84 -20.41
C LYS A 357 -47.91 -10.65 -19.31
N ALA A 358 -49.12 -10.24 -19.69
CA ALA A 358 -50.26 -10.11 -18.79
C ALA A 358 -51.33 -11.15 -19.12
N PHE A 359 -51.87 -11.79 -18.08
CA PHE A 359 -52.94 -12.77 -18.16
C PHE A 359 -54.12 -12.28 -17.32
N THR A 360 -55.27 -12.05 -17.96
CA THR A 360 -56.50 -11.75 -17.25
C THR A 360 -57.18 -13.06 -16.86
N ILE A 361 -57.41 -13.23 -15.56
CA ILE A 361 -58.00 -14.41 -14.94
C ILE A 361 -59.33 -13.95 -14.36
N ASN A 362 -60.41 -14.62 -14.78
CA ASN A 362 -61.75 -14.38 -14.27
C ASN A 362 -62.14 -15.63 -13.46
N PRO A 363 -61.93 -15.64 -12.14
CA PRO A 363 -62.28 -16.81 -11.33
C PRO A 363 -63.77 -17.14 -11.46
N THR A 364 -64.06 -18.43 -11.53
CA THR A 364 -65.42 -18.97 -11.54
C THR A 364 -65.58 -19.94 -10.38
N ASP A 365 -66.81 -20.21 -9.96
CA ASP A 365 -67.09 -21.28 -9.00
C ASP A 365 -66.74 -22.63 -9.65
N LEU A 366 -65.62 -23.23 -9.22
CA LEU A 366 -65.08 -24.48 -9.79
C LEU A 366 -65.43 -25.70 -8.95
N ASP A 367 -65.93 -25.51 -7.74
CA ASP A 367 -66.40 -26.60 -6.87
C ASP A 367 -67.94 -26.69 -6.78
N ASN A 368 -68.66 -25.76 -7.42
CA ASN A 368 -70.12 -25.65 -7.48
C ASN A 368 -70.79 -25.48 -6.12
N ASN A 369 -70.12 -24.83 -5.17
CA ASN A 369 -70.67 -24.56 -3.84
C ASN A 369 -71.61 -23.33 -3.78
N GLY A 370 -71.73 -22.58 -4.88
CA GLY A 370 -72.57 -21.39 -5.00
C GLY A 370 -71.87 -20.07 -4.65
N SER A 371 -70.55 -20.08 -4.44
CA SER A 371 -69.73 -18.89 -4.13
C SER A 371 -68.28 -19.08 -4.61
N ILE A 372 -67.62 -18.00 -5.00
CA ILE A 372 -66.21 -18.05 -5.40
C ILE A 372 -65.34 -17.85 -4.16
N GLY A 373 -64.63 -18.89 -3.72
CA GLY A 373 -63.68 -18.82 -2.61
C GLY A 373 -62.22 -18.66 -3.07
N LEU A 374 -61.29 -18.53 -2.12
CA LEU A 374 -59.86 -18.46 -2.44
C LEU A 374 -59.35 -19.73 -3.15
N ASN A 375 -59.95 -20.88 -2.87
CA ASN A 375 -59.67 -22.16 -3.54
C ASN A 375 -60.00 -22.10 -5.04
N ASP A 376 -61.11 -21.47 -5.43
CA ASP A 376 -61.50 -21.28 -6.82
C ASP A 376 -60.57 -20.31 -7.53
N VAL A 377 -60.14 -19.25 -6.83
CA VAL A 377 -59.11 -18.31 -7.31
C VAL A 377 -57.81 -19.04 -7.59
N MET A 378 -57.33 -19.84 -6.64
CA MET A 378 -56.10 -20.62 -6.77
C MET A 378 -56.17 -21.60 -7.95
N LYS A 379 -57.26 -22.36 -8.07
CA LYS A 379 -57.49 -23.26 -9.22
C LYS A 379 -57.56 -22.51 -10.54
N SER A 380 -58.22 -21.35 -10.57
CA SER A 380 -58.35 -20.52 -11.78
C SER A 380 -56.99 -19.98 -12.25
N ILE A 381 -56.11 -19.60 -11.31
CA ILE A 381 -54.72 -19.21 -11.63
C ILE A 381 -53.93 -20.40 -12.18
N ASN A 382 -54.03 -21.57 -11.55
CA ASN A 382 -53.35 -22.78 -12.02
C ASN A 382 -53.85 -23.20 -13.41
N ASN A 383 -55.16 -23.13 -13.67
CA ASN A 383 -55.77 -23.47 -14.96
C ASN A 383 -55.36 -22.49 -16.07
N ALA A 384 -55.02 -21.24 -15.72
CA ALA A 384 -54.52 -20.27 -16.69
C ALA A 384 -53.14 -20.65 -17.27
N ASN A 385 -52.40 -21.57 -16.62
CA ASN A 385 -51.09 -22.06 -17.06
C ASN A 385 -50.10 -20.93 -17.43
N ALA A 386 -50.15 -19.83 -16.67
CA ALA A 386 -49.41 -18.61 -16.94
C ALA A 386 -47.90 -18.68 -16.57
N GLY A 387 -47.37 -19.86 -16.24
CA GLY A 387 -45.99 -20.03 -15.74
C GLY A 387 -45.82 -19.77 -14.25
N VAL A 388 -46.93 -19.78 -13.49
CA VAL A 388 -46.98 -19.63 -12.04
C VAL A 388 -47.89 -20.72 -11.48
N THR A 389 -47.47 -21.35 -10.39
CA THR A 389 -48.32 -22.26 -9.61
C THR A 389 -48.84 -21.53 -8.38
N ALA A 390 -50.15 -21.48 -8.21
CA ALA A 390 -50.83 -20.97 -7.04
C ALA A 390 -51.09 -22.10 -6.02
N SER A 391 -50.95 -21.77 -4.76
CA SER A 391 -51.29 -22.61 -3.60
C SER A 391 -51.89 -21.74 -2.50
N ILE A 392 -52.47 -22.37 -1.47
CA ILE A 392 -53.00 -21.67 -0.30
C ILE A 392 -52.23 -22.12 0.94
N THR A 393 -51.82 -21.16 1.76
CA THR A 393 -51.27 -21.42 3.09
C THR A 393 -52.09 -20.66 4.12
N THR A 394 -52.38 -21.26 5.25
CA THR A 394 -53.16 -20.64 6.33
C THR A 394 -52.25 -20.33 7.51
N ASP A 395 -52.31 -19.09 8.02
CA ASP A 395 -51.65 -18.69 9.26
C ASP A 395 -52.63 -17.99 10.23
N SER A 396 -52.13 -17.40 11.32
CA SER A 396 -52.97 -16.71 12.32
C SER A 396 -53.72 -15.48 11.79
N ASN A 397 -53.33 -14.96 10.61
CA ASN A 397 -53.92 -13.83 9.92
C ASN A 397 -54.89 -14.24 8.79
N GLY A 398 -55.11 -15.55 8.58
CA GLY A 398 -56.06 -16.10 7.61
C GLY A 398 -55.41 -16.94 6.51
N ASP A 399 -56.15 -17.11 5.42
CA ASP A 399 -55.70 -17.83 4.23
C ASP A 399 -54.94 -16.88 3.30
N HIS A 400 -53.78 -17.32 2.83
CA HIS A 400 -52.93 -16.60 1.90
C HIS A 400 -52.86 -17.35 0.57
N LEU A 401 -53.08 -16.63 -0.52
CA LEU A 401 -52.68 -17.10 -1.84
C LEU A 401 -51.16 -16.95 -1.99
N VAL A 402 -50.48 -18.06 -2.24
CA VAL A 402 -49.03 -18.14 -2.49
C VAL A 402 -48.80 -18.52 -3.94
N LEU A 403 -48.09 -17.67 -4.67
CA LEU A 403 -47.69 -17.88 -6.05
C LEU A 403 -46.22 -18.28 -6.12
N THR A 404 -45.92 -19.37 -6.81
CA THR A 404 -44.57 -19.85 -7.09
C THR A 404 -44.32 -19.75 -8.60
N PRO A 405 -43.52 -18.79 -9.06
CA PRO A 405 -43.11 -18.71 -10.46
C PRO A 405 -42.29 -19.94 -10.86
N ALA A 406 -42.52 -20.46 -12.06
CA ALA A 406 -41.74 -21.59 -12.59
C ALA A 406 -40.36 -21.14 -13.13
N GLY A 407 -40.16 -19.84 -13.35
CA GLY A 407 -38.94 -19.25 -13.90
C GLY A 407 -38.40 -18.10 -13.06
N THR A 408 -37.48 -17.34 -13.64
CA THR A 408 -36.79 -16.21 -12.99
C THR A 408 -37.43 -14.85 -13.27
N ASP A 409 -38.52 -14.82 -14.03
CA ASP A 409 -39.18 -13.58 -14.43
C ASP A 409 -39.88 -12.90 -13.25
N PRO A 410 -39.98 -11.56 -13.24
CA PRO A 410 -40.79 -10.86 -12.25
C PRO A 410 -42.26 -11.26 -12.38
N VAL A 411 -42.96 -11.34 -11.26
CA VAL A 411 -44.38 -11.69 -11.20
C VAL A 411 -45.15 -10.61 -10.46
N ALA A 412 -46.31 -10.23 -10.96
CA ALA A 412 -47.22 -9.33 -10.25
C ALA A 412 -48.68 -9.81 -10.40
N LEU A 413 -49.39 -9.87 -9.29
CA LEU A 413 -50.82 -10.12 -9.20
C LEU A 413 -51.50 -8.82 -8.79
N THR A 414 -52.52 -8.45 -9.54
CA THR A 414 -53.40 -7.32 -9.23
C THR A 414 -54.84 -7.77 -9.37
N GLY A 415 -55.70 -7.41 -8.43
CA GLY A 415 -57.14 -7.66 -8.51
C GLY A 415 -57.93 -6.37 -8.63
N THR A 416 -59.11 -6.46 -9.23
CA THR A 416 -60.10 -5.38 -9.28
C THR A 416 -61.31 -5.70 -8.41
N ASP A 417 -62.03 -4.67 -7.99
CA ASP A 417 -63.31 -4.79 -7.26
C ASP A 417 -63.18 -5.72 -6.03
N SER A 418 -63.94 -6.82 -5.98
CA SER A 418 -63.88 -7.76 -4.85
C SER A 418 -62.53 -8.46 -4.69
N TYR A 419 -61.71 -8.49 -5.75
CA TYR A 419 -60.36 -9.06 -5.75
C TYR A 419 -59.27 -8.03 -5.40
N ALA A 420 -59.62 -6.76 -5.14
CA ALA A 420 -58.62 -5.69 -4.92
C ALA A 420 -57.65 -5.94 -3.75
N GLY A 421 -58.01 -6.81 -2.79
CA GLY A 421 -57.13 -7.24 -1.71
C GLY A 421 -56.09 -8.30 -2.10
N LEU A 422 -56.29 -8.99 -3.23
CA LEU A 422 -55.38 -10.01 -3.75
C LEU A 422 -54.31 -9.36 -4.62
N ILE A 423 -53.35 -8.74 -3.95
CA ILE A 423 -52.18 -8.14 -4.56
C ILE A 423 -50.91 -8.88 -4.12
N GLY A 424 -49.93 -8.94 -5.00
CA GLY A 424 -48.62 -9.45 -4.66
C GLY A 424 -47.67 -9.29 -5.83
N SER A 425 -46.43 -8.91 -5.56
CA SER A 425 -45.42 -8.80 -6.60
C SER A 425 -44.08 -9.29 -6.10
N SER A 426 -43.31 -9.87 -7.02
CA SER A 426 -41.90 -10.19 -6.83
C SER A 426 -41.10 -9.73 -8.04
N MET A 427 -39.94 -9.14 -7.77
CA MET A 427 -38.89 -8.97 -8.77
C MET A 427 -38.43 -10.35 -9.28
N GLY A 428 -37.88 -10.37 -10.49
CA GLY A 428 -37.29 -11.56 -11.09
C GLY A 428 -35.86 -11.78 -10.59
N GLN A 429 -35.44 -13.04 -10.43
CA GLN A 429 -34.11 -13.41 -9.93
C GLN A 429 -33.14 -13.72 -11.08
N LEU A 430 -32.30 -12.75 -11.44
CA LEU A 430 -31.30 -12.91 -12.50
C LEU A 430 -30.07 -13.75 -12.07
N SER A 431 -29.74 -13.76 -10.78
CA SER A 431 -28.71 -14.62 -10.22
C SER A 431 -28.98 -14.89 -8.74
N LYS A 432 -28.74 -16.12 -8.29
CA LYS A 432 -28.89 -16.54 -6.90
C LYS A 432 -27.58 -16.37 -6.15
N ALA A 433 -27.67 -15.91 -4.91
CA ALA A 433 -26.52 -15.88 -4.01
C ALA A 433 -26.05 -17.31 -3.73
N GLN A 434 -24.77 -17.58 -3.96
CA GLN A 434 -24.18 -18.91 -3.74
C GLN A 434 -22.68 -18.79 -3.46
N ASP A 435 -22.14 -19.77 -2.74
CA ASP A 435 -20.71 -19.88 -2.43
C ASP A 435 -19.93 -20.46 -3.61
N ALA A 436 -18.63 -20.16 -3.67
CA ALA A 436 -17.69 -20.91 -4.49
C ALA A 436 -17.49 -22.31 -3.91
N LYS A 437 -17.32 -23.30 -4.79
CA LYS A 437 -16.97 -24.67 -4.42
C LYS A 437 -15.77 -25.11 -5.24
N LEU A 438 -14.77 -25.63 -4.54
CA LEU A 438 -13.55 -26.14 -5.13
C LEU A 438 -13.07 -27.40 -4.38
N THR A 439 -12.14 -28.12 -5.00
CA THR A 439 -11.40 -29.22 -4.38
C THR A 439 -9.92 -28.89 -4.38
N ILE A 440 -9.21 -29.25 -3.31
CA ILE A 440 -7.76 -29.17 -3.19
C ILE A 440 -7.26 -30.56 -2.78
N ASP A 441 -6.51 -31.22 -3.65
CA ASP A 441 -6.06 -32.61 -3.47
C ASP A 441 -7.22 -33.58 -3.11
N GLY A 442 -8.41 -33.32 -3.70
CA GLY A 442 -9.63 -34.09 -3.45
C GLY A 442 -10.45 -33.65 -2.23
N VAL A 443 -9.94 -32.76 -1.39
CA VAL A 443 -10.68 -32.21 -0.24
C VAL A 443 -11.61 -31.09 -0.71
N SER A 444 -12.90 -31.19 -0.40
CA SER A 444 -13.88 -30.16 -0.75
C SER A 444 -13.75 -28.94 0.15
N VAL A 445 -13.75 -27.77 -0.47
CA VAL A 445 -13.68 -26.46 0.17
C VAL A 445 -14.82 -25.59 -0.35
N THR A 446 -15.42 -24.82 0.54
CA THR A 446 -16.44 -23.82 0.21
C THR A 446 -15.97 -22.44 0.63
N SER A 447 -16.28 -21.41 -0.16
CA SER A 447 -15.91 -20.03 0.14
C SER A 447 -17.05 -19.08 -0.24
N PRO A 448 -17.41 -18.09 0.60
CA PRO A 448 -18.41 -17.09 0.23
C PRO A 448 -17.96 -16.15 -0.90
N THR A 449 -16.67 -16.12 -1.22
CA THR A 449 -16.09 -15.28 -2.28
C THR A 449 -15.27 -16.10 -3.27
N ASN A 450 -15.03 -15.51 -4.45
CA ASN A 450 -14.08 -16.04 -5.44
C ASN A 450 -12.61 -15.73 -5.09
N LYS A 451 -12.35 -15.05 -3.96
CA LYS A 451 -11.01 -14.81 -3.42
C LYS A 451 -10.81 -15.70 -2.20
N VAL A 452 -10.35 -16.92 -2.45
CA VAL A 452 -10.26 -17.97 -1.45
C VAL A 452 -8.93 -17.85 -0.71
N THR A 453 -9.00 -17.45 0.55
CA THR A 453 -7.84 -17.31 1.45
C THR A 453 -7.79 -18.47 2.44
N ASN A 454 -6.63 -18.67 3.08
CA ASN A 454 -6.45 -19.61 4.20
C ASN A 454 -6.69 -21.10 3.89
N VAL A 455 -6.82 -21.48 2.63
CA VAL A 455 -6.99 -22.88 2.20
C VAL A 455 -5.66 -23.58 1.96
N ILE A 456 -4.68 -22.84 1.44
CA ILE A 456 -3.27 -23.23 1.36
C ILE A 456 -2.49 -22.13 2.11
N SER A 457 -1.60 -22.53 3.03
CA SER A 457 -0.87 -21.56 3.85
C SER A 457 -0.04 -20.60 2.97
N GLY A 458 -0.21 -19.29 3.17
CA GLY A 458 0.48 -18.24 2.41
C GLY A 458 0.03 -18.06 0.96
N VAL A 459 -1.05 -18.72 0.54
CA VAL A 459 -1.60 -18.62 -0.82
C VAL A 459 -3.03 -18.10 -0.79
N THR A 460 -3.34 -17.18 -1.71
CA THR A 460 -4.71 -16.78 -2.02
C THR A 460 -5.06 -17.23 -3.43
N LEU A 461 -6.14 -17.99 -3.57
CA LEU A 461 -6.65 -18.40 -4.88
C LEU A 461 -7.69 -17.41 -5.37
N ASN A 462 -7.54 -16.91 -6.59
CA ASN A 462 -8.52 -16.05 -7.25
C ASN A 462 -9.23 -16.85 -8.34
N LEU A 463 -10.47 -17.25 -8.08
CA LEU A 463 -11.27 -18.08 -8.97
C LEU A 463 -11.94 -17.23 -10.03
N SER A 464 -11.88 -17.65 -11.29
CA SER A 464 -12.41 -16.90 -12.43
C SER A 464 -13.31 -17.75 -13.34
N LYS A 465 -13.11 -19.07 -13.41
CA LYS A 465 -13.93 -19.99 -14.20
C LYS A 465 -14.11 -21.33 -13.48
N ILE A 466 -15.16 -22.05 -13.85
CA ILE A 466 -15.35 -23.44 -13.47
C ILE A 466 -14.47 -24.35 -14.34
N THR A 467 -13.98 -25.44 -13.74
CA THR A 467 -13.27 -26.53 -14.41
C THR A 467 -14.22 -27.67 -14.71
N THR A 468 -13.88 -28.51 -15.68
CA THR A 468 -14.60 -29.74 -16.03
C THR A 468 -13.91 -30.97 -15.45
N ALA A 469 -14.59 -32.13 -15.48
CA ALA A 469 -13.99 -33.39 -15.05
C ALA A 469 -12.82 -33.85 -15.95
N ALA A 470 -12.70 -33.30 -17.17
CA ALA A 470 -11.59 -33.56 -18.08
C ALA A 470 -10.36 -32.68 -17.80
N ASP A 471 -10.49 -31.67 -16.94
CA ASP A 471 -9.40 -30.81 -16.51
C ASP A 471 -8.66 -31.42 -15.32
N ASN A 472 -7.33 -31.23 -15.29
CA ASN A 472 -6.49 -31.63 -14.15
C ASN A 472 -5.44 -30.55 -13.89
N PHE A 473 -5.90 -29.46 -13.26
CA PHE A 473 -5.05 -28.33 -12.93
C PHE A 473 -4.21 -28.62 -11.69
N THR A 474 -2.90 -28.42 -11.81
CA THR A 474 -1.92 -28.51 -10.72
C THR A 474 -1.32 -27.14 -10.47
N LEU A 475 -1.52 -26.61 -9.26
CA LEU A 475 -0.82 -25.45 -8.75
C LEU A 475 0.50 -25.88 -8.12
N SER A 476 1.62 -25.41 -8.66
CA SER A 476 2.96 -25.60 -8.09
C SER A 476 3.40 -24.33 -7.36
N VAL A 477 3.73 -24.45 -6.07
CA VAL A 477 4.33 -23.39 -5.25
C VAL A 477 5.80 -23.74 -5.05
N THR A 478 6.71 -22.91 -5.59
CA THR A 478 8.16 -23.16 -5.58
C THR A 478 8.95 -21.91 -5.25
N ASN A 479 10.19 -22.06 -4.79
CA ASN A 479 11.12 -20.94 -4.64
C ASN A 479 11.36 -20.26 -6.00
N ASP A 480 11.40 -18.93 -6.03
CA ASP A 480 11.55 -18.16 -7.25
C ASP A 480 13.03 -17.85 -7.55
N THR A 481 13.71 -18.80 -8.22
CA THR A 481 15.10 -18.62 -8.63
C THR A 481 15.28 -17.56 -9.72
N SER A 482 14.24 -17.25 -10.49
CA SER A 482 14.23 -16.14 -11.45
C SER A 482 14.22 -14.77 -10.75
N GLY A 483 13.37 -14.61 -9.74
CA GLY A 483 13.33 -13.43 -8.89
C GLY A 483 14.66 -13.21 -8.16
N LEU A 484 15.23 -14.29 -7.60
CA LEU A 484 16.57 -14.28 -7.00
C LEU A 484 17.64 -13.79 -7.98
N SER A 485 17.63 -14.27 -9.22
CA SER A 485 18.59 -13.85 -10.26
C SER A 485 18.42 -12.37 -10.63
N THR A 486 17.18 -11.87 -10.69
CA THR A 486 16.89 -10.45 -10.91
C THR A 486 17.40 -9.57 -9.77
N ALA A 487 17.18 -9.99 -8.52
CA ALA A 487 17.67 -9.28 -7.34
C ALA A 487 19.20 -9.24 -7.29
N ALA A 488 19.86 -10.37 -7.56
CA ALA A 488 21.32 -10.46 -7.64
C ALA A 488 21.90 -9.59 -8.77
N ASN A 489 21.27 -9.57 -9.95
CA ASN A 489 21.67 -8.69 -11.05
C ASN A 489 21.53 -7.21 -10.69
N THR A 490 20.45 -6.85 -9.99
CA THR A 490 20.22 -5.48 -9.50
C THR A 490 21.32 -5.07 -8.53
N PHE A 491 21.66 -5.96 -7.57
CA PHE A 491 22.76 -5.76 -6.64
C PHE A 491 24.11 -5.53 -7.35
N VAL A 492 24.47 -6.41 -8.29
CA VAL A 492 25.72 -6.32 -9.07
C VAL A 492 25.76 -5.03 -9.89
N SER A 493 24.67 -4.69 -10.57
CA SER A 493 24.57 -3.50 -11.42
C SER A 493 24.69 -2.21 -10.61
N ALA A 494 24.06 -2.15 -9.43
CA ALA A 494 24.14 -1.01 -8.54
C ALA A 494 25.60 -0.75 -8.09
N TYR A 495 26.30 -1.81 -7.67
CA TYR A 495 27.70 -1.70 -7.26
C TYR A 495 28.61 -1.33 -8.45
N ASN A 496 28.40 -1.92 -9.61
CA ASN A 496 29.19 -1.62 -10.82
C ASN A 496 29.01 -0.18 -11.28
N THR A 497 27.81 0.38 -11.14
CA THR A 497 27.53 1.79 -11.42
C THR A 497 28.33 2.70 -10.48
N LEU A 498 28.37 2.37 -9.18
CA LEU A 498 29.19 3.09 -8.21
C LEU A 498 30.68 3.01 -8.55
N VAL A 499 31.21 1.81 -8.82
CA VAL A 499 32.62 1.62 -9.15
C VAL A 499 33.01 2.43 -10.38
N LYS A 500 32.18 2.44 -11.43
CA LYS A 500 32.43 3.24 -12.65
C LYS A 500 32.46 4.73 -12.36
N ALA A 501 31.48 5.23 -11.60
CA ALA A 501 31.41 6.63 -11.20
C ALA A 501 32.65 7.04 -10.38
N VAL A 502 33.00 6.27 -9.36
CA VAL A 502 34.18 6.53 -8.52
C VAL A 502 35.46 6.48 -9.34
N SER A 503 35.62 5.46 -10.19
CA SER A 503 36.82 5.30 -11.04
C SER A 503 37.01 6.49 -11.99
N ALA A 504 35.94 7.03 -12.56
CA ALA A 504 35.99 8.22 -13.39
C ALA A 504 36.47 9.46 -12.60
N MET A 505 36.10 9.56 -11.32
CA MET A 505 36.44 10.68 -10.45
C MET A 505 37.80 10.56 -9.77
N THR A 506 38.37 9.36 -9.70
CA THR A 506 39.68 9.08 -9.09
C THR A 506 40.76 8.74 -10.11
N LYS A 507 40.46 8.77 -11.41
CA LYS A 507 41.42 8.41 -12.47
C LYS A 507 42.67 9.31 -12.41
N GLN A 508 43.84 8.69 -12.39
CA GLN A 508 45.11 9.38 -12.58
C GLN A 508 45.66 9.05 -13.97
N THR A 509 46.00 10.08 -14.73
CA THR A 509 46.60 9.95 -16.05
C THR A 509 48.04 10.45 -15.97
N PRO A 510 49.05 9.57 -16.12
CA PRO A 510 50.44 9.98 -16.14
C PRO A 510 50.71 11.02 -17.22
N SER A 511 51.57 12.01 -16.94
CA SER A 511 52.00 12.93 -17.99
C SER A 511 52.81 12.18 -19.06
N THR A 512 52.57 12.50 -20.32
CA THR A 512 53.38 12.02 -21.46
C THR A 512 54.70 12.77 -21.59
N THR A 513 54.88 13.88 -20.86
CA THR A 513 56.07 14.73 -20.91
C THR A 513 56.88 14.59 -19.62
N LYS A 514 58.16 14.25 -19.75
CA LYS A 514 59.07 14.10 -18.61
C LYS A 514 59.30 15.45 -17.92
N GLY A 515 58.95 15.54 -16.63
CA GLY A 515 59.08 16.76 -15.83
C GLY A 515 57.77 17.54 -15.62
N GLU A 516 56.67 17.12 -16.26
CA GLU A 516 55.35 17.71 -16.05
C GLU A 516 54.51 16.93 -15.03
N ALA A 517 53.58 17.63 -14.36
CA ALA A 517 52.66 17.02 -13.40
C ALA A 517 51.62 16.12 -14.10
N ASN A 518 51.24 15.02 -13.44
CA ASN A 518 50.19 14.13 -13.92
C ASN A 518 48.83 14.83 -13.98
N ASN A 519 48.02 14.49 -14.98
CA ASN A 519 46.63 14.94 -15.05
C ASN A 519 45.74 14.00 -14.21
N SER A 520 45.29 14.47 -13.05
CA SER A 520 44.47 13.68 -12.12
C SER A 520 43.05 14.24 -12.06
N ALA A 521 42.06 13.35 -12.07
CA ALA A 521 40.70 13.71 -11.74
C ALA A 521 40.63 14.31 -10.31
N PRO A 522 39.65 15.18 -10.00
CA PRO A 522 39.62 15.94 -8.75
C PRO A 522 39.77 15.12 -7.46
N LEU A 523 39.35 13.85 -7.45
CA LEU A 523 39.43 12.98 -6.28
C LEU A 523 40.56 11.94 -6.36
N GLY A 524 41.45 12.01 -7.35
CA GLY A 524 42.51 11.01 -7.57
C GLY A 524 43.48 10.85 -6.40
N ALA A 525 43.67 11.90 -5.61
CA ALA A 525 44.54 11.91 -4.42
C ALA A 525 43.77 11.73 -3.10
N GLU A 526 42.45 11.64 -3.11
CA GLU A 526 41.65 11.60 -1.88
C GLU A 526 41.63 10.19 -1.26
N SER A 527 42.32 10.04 -0.13
CA SER A 527 42.40 8.78 0.63
C SER A 527 41.04 8.31 1.17
N ALA A 528 40.16 9.26 1.52
CA ALA A 528 38.81 8.96 2.03
C ALA A 528 37.98 8.14 1.01
N VAL A 529 38.10 8.46 -0.28
CA VAL A 529 37.37 7.74 -1.34
C VAL A 529 37.87 6.30 -1.46
N LYS A 530 39.19 6.12 -1.42
CA LYS A 530 39.81 4.78 -1.44
C LYS A 530 39.42 3.95 -0.22
N ASN A 531 39.37 4.56 0.96
CA ASN A 531 38.96 3.89 2.20
C ASN A 531 37.49 3.44 2.16
N ILE A 532 36.57 4.28 1.66
CA ILE A 532 35.16 3.91 1.49
C ILE A 532 35.04 2.71 0.55
N MET A 533 35.70 2.75 -0.61
CA MET A 533 35.67 1.63 -1.57
C MET A 533 36.28 0.36 -0.99
N SER A 534 37.36 0.48 -0.20
CA SER A 534 37.95 -0.66 0.50
C SER A 534 36.99 -1.26 1.53
N GLN A 535 36.31 -0.44 2.33
CA GLN A 535 35.33 -0.90 3.33
C GLN A 535 34.14 -1.59 2.68
N LEU A 536 33.60 -1.03 1.58
CA LEU A 536 32.54 -1.65 0.79
C LEU A 536 32.99 -3.02 0.26
N ARG A 537 34.22 -3.11 -0.25
CA ARG A 537 34.78 -4.38 -0.74
C ARG A 537 34.96 -5.40 0.38
N SER A 538 35.52 -5.00 1.52
CA SER A 538 35.69 -5.85 2.69
C SER A 538 34.36 -6.36 3.24
N ALA A 539 33.32 -5.53 3.22
CA ALA A 539 31.96 -5.91 3.60
C ALA A 539 31.30 -6.95 2.66
N MET A 540 31.94 -7.31 1.54
CA MET A 540 31.48 -8.33 0.60
C MET A 540 32.37 -9.59 0.53
N LEU A 541 33.58 -9.55 1.11
CA LEU A 541 34.58 -10.62 0.96
C LEU A 541 34.52 -11.71 2.05
N GLY A 542 33.87 -11.44 3.18
CA GLY A 542 33.70 -12.42 4.26
C GLY A 542 32.64 -13.48 3.95
N ALA A 543 32.62 -14.57 4.72
CA ALA A 543 31.46 -15.43 4.79
C ALA A 543 30.29 -14.65 5.41
N MET A 544 29.09 -14.79 4.85
CA MET A 544 27.91 -14.01 5.24
C MET A 544 26.71 -14.93 5.48
N GLY A 545 25.73 -14.43 6.22
CA GLY A 545 24.61 -15.22 6.70
C GLY A 545 24.78 -15.68 8.15
N ASP A 546 23.65 -15.93 8.82
CA ASP A 546 23.65 -16.53 10.14
C ASP A 546 24.13 -17.98 10.04
N GLY A 547 25.24 -18.32 10.70
CA GLY A 547 25.94 -19.60 10.53
C GLY A 547 27.15 -19.61 9.58
N GLY A 548 27.50 -18.50 8.92
CA GLY A 548 28.83 -18.27 8.33
C GLY A 548 29.31 -19.24 7.24
N ALA A 549 28.40 -19.93 6.54
CA ALA A 549 28.75 -21.06 5.67
C ALA A 549 28.89 -20.73 4.17
N MET A 550 28.49 -19.53 3.71
CA MET A 550 28.49 -19.17 2.28
C MET A 550 29.17 -17.84 1.95
N THR A 551 29.73 -17.75 0.75
CA THR A 551 30.33 -16.53 0.18
C THR A 551 29.66 -16.13 -1.14
N LEU A 552 29.82 -14.85 -1.53
CA LEU A 552 29.35 -14.36 -2.83
C LEU A 552 29.92 -15.17 -4.01
N SER A 553 31.18 -15.59 -3.94
CA SER A 553 31.82 -16.35 -5.02
C SER A 553 31.23 -17.76 -5.19
N GLN A 554 30.83 -18.42 -4.10
CA GLN A 554 30.17 -19.73 -4.14
C GLN A 554 28.78 -19.66 -4.79
N VAL A 555 28.09 -18.53 -4.68
CA VAL A 555 26.80 -18.30 -5.35
C VAL A 555 26.94 -17.65 -6.73
N GLY A 556 28.17 -17.55 -7.26
CA GLY A 556 28.42 -17.06 -8.62
C GLY A 556 28.65 -15.56 -8.75
N ILE A 557 28.87 -14.81 -7.66
CA ILE A 557 29.20 -13.38 -7.70
C ILE A 557 30.67 -13.16 -7.32
N SER A 558 31.47 -12.62 -8.25
CA SER A 558 32.92 -12.46 -8.05
C SER A 558 33.42 -11.07 -8.45
N PHE A 559 34.48 -10.61 -7.78
CA PHE A 559 35.19 -9.40 -8.17
C PHE A 559 36.06 -9.61 -9.41
N GLN A 560 36.05 -8.61 -10.28
CA GLN A 560 36.90 -8.49 -11.46
C GLN A 560 38.13 -7.64 -11.17
N LYS A 561 39.11 -7.69 -12.08
CA LYS A 561 40.40 -6.96 -11.98
C LYS A 561 40.21 -5.44 -11.89
N ASP A 562 39.17 -4.92 -12.54
CA ASP A 562 38.82 -3.49 -12.53
C ASP A 562 38.04 -3.04 -11.29
N GLY A 563 37.76 -3.96 -10.35
CA GLY A 563 37.01 -3.67 -9.13
C GLY A 563 35.49 -3.84 -9.24
N THR A 564 34.96 -4.13 -10.43
CA THR A 564 33.54 -4.45 -10.65
C THR A 564 33.20 -5.86 -10.17
N LEU A 565 31.91 -6.17 -10.07
CA LEU A 565 31.36 -7.50 -9.82
C LEU A 565 30.85 -8.12 -11.13
N ALA A 566 31.01 -9.44 -11.26
CA ALA A 566 30.38 -10.25 -12.29
C ALA A 566 29.43 -11.27 -11.66
N LEU A 567 28.31 -11.56 -12.33
CA LEU A 567 27.36 -12.60 -11.97
C LEU A 567 27.42 -13.75 -12.97
N ASP A 568 27.63 -14.96 -12.46
CA ASP A 568 27.39 -16.23 -13.14
C ASP A 568 25.97 -16.70 -12.80
N ALA A 569 25.01 -16.36 -13.66
CA ALA A 569 23.59 -16.65 -13.44
C ALA A 569 23.30 -18.16 -13.35
N THR A 570 24.07 -18.99 -14.05
CA THR A 570 23.94 -20.44 -14.02
C THR A 570 24.37 -20.99 -12.66
N LYS A 571 25.51 -20.54 -12.12
CA LYS A 571 25.94 -20.91 -10.76
C LYS A 571 24.96 -20.43 -9.70
N LEU A 572 24.45 -19.20 -9.81
CA LEU A 572 23.46 -18.68 -8.87
C LEU A 572 22.18 -19.52 -8.89
N THR A 573 21.67 -19.85 -10.08
CA THR A 573 20.47 -20.69 -10.23
C THR A 573 20.70 -22.08 -9.64
N ASN A 574 21.84 -22.70 -9.93
CA ASN A 574 22.19 -24.02 -9.39
C ASN A 574 22.35 -24.00 -7.86
N ALA A 575 22.97 -22.95 -7.30
CA ALA A 575 23.09 -22.77 -5.87
C ALA A 575 21.70 -22.54 -5.23
N GLY A 576 20.84 -21.73 -5.86
CA GLY A 576 19.48 -21.45 -5.40
C GLY A 576 18.58 -22.68 -5.40
N ASN A 577 18.72 -23.56 -6.39
CA ASN A 577 18.02 -24.85 -6.42
C ASN A 577 18.47 -25.80 -5.29
N LYS A 578 19.72 -25.70 -4.83
CA LYS A 578 20.28 -26.55 -3.78
C LYS A 578 20.01 -26.03 -2.37
N ASN A 579 20.20 -24.72 -2.15
CA ASN A 579 20.06 -24.09 -0.84
C ASN A 579 19.56 -22.64 -0.97
N PHE A 580 18.31 -22.49 -1.43
CA PHE A 580 17.67 -21.18 -1.58
C PHE A 580 17.70 -20.34 -0.30
N GLU A 581 17.43 -20.98 0.85
CA GLU A 581 17.40 -20.30 2.15
C GLU A 581 18.76 -19.72 2.51
N GLY A 582 19.84 -20.49 2.37
CA GLY A 582 21.16 -20.00 2.68
C GLY A 582 21.61 -18.86 1.76
N ILE A 583 21.12 -18.81 0.51
CA ILE A 583 21.35 -17.63 -0.36
C ILE A 583 20.53 -16.43 0.13
N SER A 584 19.27 -16.62 0.50
CA SER A 584 18.47 -15.54 1.08
C SER A 584 19.15 -14.94 2.32
N GLN A 585 19.67 -15.79 3.20
CA GLN A 585 20.43 -15.39 4.37
C GLN A 585 21.75 -14.69 4.04
N LEU A 586 22.48 -15.18 3.02
CA LEU A 586 23.72 -14.55 2.54
C LEU A 586 23.51 -13.06 2.20
N PHE A 587 22.39 -12.72 1.53
CA PHE A 587 22.11 -11.34 1.15
C PHE A 587 21.42 -10.54 2.25
N SER A 588 20.41 -11.10 2.91
CA SER A 588 19.39 -10.31 3.60
C SER A 588 19.23 -10.59 5.10
N SER A 589 19.97 -11.55 5.67
CA SER A 589 20.01 -11.72 7.12
C SER A 589 20.57 -10.47 7.82
N GLU A 590 20.49 -10.42 9.16
CA GLU A 590 21.09 -9.33 9.94
C GLU A 590 22.58 -9.12 9.61
N ASN A 591 23.30 -10.23 9.36
CA ASN A 591 24.70 -10.28 8.98
C ASN A 591 24.93 -10.46 7.47
N GLY A 592 23.87 -10.31 6.67
CA GLY A 592 23.89 -10.45 5.21
C GLY A 592 24.58 -9.29 4.51
N VAL A 593 24.99 -9.52 3.26
CA VAL A 593 25.74 -8.57 2.44
C VAL A 593 24.98 -7.25 2.27
N VAL A 594 23.69 -7.31 1.90
CA VAL A 594 22.89 -6.11 1.64
C VAL A 594 22.69 -5.31 2.92
N THR A 595 22.34 -5.97 4.03
CA THR A 595 22.14 -5.33 5.33
C THR A 595 23.41 -4.65 5.84
N LYS A 596 24.57 -5.29 5.71
CA LYS A 596 25.87 -4.71 6.08
C LYS A 596 26.21 -3.49 5.23
N LEU A 597 25.99 -3.57 3.92
CA LEU A 597 26.26 -2.47 3.00
C LEU A 597 25.29 -1.29 3.24
N GLN A 598 24.01 -1.55 3.50
CA GLN A 598 23.05 -0.50 3.88
C GLN A 598 23.51 0.25 5.14
N LYS A 599 23.85 -0.48 6.21
CA LYS A 599 24.39 0.11 7.46
C LYS A 599 25.65 0.93 7.22
N LEU A 600 26.57 0.45 6.37
CA LEU A 600 27.79 1.19 6.01
C LEU A 600 27.45 2.46 5.23
N MET A 601 26.55 2.37 4.24
CA MET A 601 26.14 3.50 3.42
C MET A 601 25.41 4.58 4.22
N ASP A 602 24.59 4.22 5.21
CA ASP A 602 23.95 5.17 6.11
C ASP A 602 24.99 6.00 6.88
N ASN A 603 26.08 5.37 7.35
CA ASN A 603 27.19 6.06 8.03
C ASN A 603 28.04 6.93 7.09
N VAL A 604 28.17 6.55 5.82
CA VAL A 604 28.99 7.27 4.83
C VAL A 604 28.26 8.50 4.27
N VAL A 605 26.98 8.35 3.92
CA VAL A 605 26.17 9.36 3.20
C VAL A 605 25.31 10.22 4.13
N GLY A 606 25.02 9.76 5.35
CA GLY A 606 24.20 10.47 6.32
C GLY A 606 24.71 11.87 6.67
N ASP A 607 23.87 12.66 7.36
CA ASP A 607 24.13 14.09 7.62
C ASP A 607 25.35 14.35 8.50
N SER A 608 25.69 13.39 9.37
CA SER A 608 26.91 13.37 10.18
C SER A 608 27.99 12.44 9.60
N GLY A 609 27.79 11.95 8.38
CA GLY A 609 28.70 11.01 7.72
C GLY A 609 30.00 11.66 7.24
N VAL A 610 30.93 10.80 6.80
CA VAL A 610 32.29 11.20 6.38
C VAL A 610 32.26 12.21 5.23
N LEU A 611 31.36 12.03 4.25
CA LEU A 611 31.26 12.98 3.13
C LEU A 611 30.73 14.34 3.56
N SER A 612 29.65 14.37 4.35
CA SER A 612 29.05 15.61 4.85
C SER A 612 30.09 16.43 5.64
N THR A 613 30.85 15.76 6.51
CA THR A 613 31.90 16.39 7.32
C THR A 613 33.01 16.98 6.43
N LYS A 614 33.48 16.23 5.42
CA LYS A 614 34.51 16.71 4.49
C LYS A 614 34.03 17.89 3.65
N THR A 615 32.79 17.84 3.13
CA THR A 615 32.20 18.95 2.37
C THR A 615 32.08 20.22 3.22
N LYS A 616 31.60 20.11 4.47
CA LYS A 616 31.54 21.24 5.41
C LYS A 616 32.93 21.84 5.68
N GLY A 617 33.95 20.98 5.85
CA GLY A 617 35.34 21.43 6.04
C GLY A 617 35.91 22.17 4.82
N LEU A 618 35.60 21.69 3.61
CA LEU A 618 35.98 22.38 2.37
C LEU A 618 35.25 23.72 2.20
N GLN A 619 33.96 23.79 2.53
CA GLN A 619 33.19 25.04 2.51
C GLN A 619 33.72 26.07 3.52
N ALA A 620 34.11 25.62 4.72
CA ALA A 620 34.76 26.50 5.71
C ALA A 620 36.11 27.01 5.19
N SER A 621 36.92 26.14 4.56
CA SER A 621 38.20 26.53 3.97
C SER A 621 38.04 27.49 2.80
N LEU A 622 37.01 27.28 1.96
CA LEU A 622 36.62 28.19 0.89
C LEU A 622 36.27 29.56 1.46
N LYS A 623 35.42 29.61 2.50
CA LYS A 623 35.06 30.86 3.17
C LYS A 623 36.28 31.63 3.67
N VAL A 624 37.22 30.95 4.34
CA VAL A 624 38.47 31.59 4.82
C VAL A 624 39.26 32.19 3.66
N VAL A 625 39.39 31.48 2.54
CA VAL A 625 40.11 32.00 1.36
C VAL A 625 39.39 33.19 0.73
N THR A 626 38.05 33.16 0.65
CA THR A 626 37.26 34.29 0.14
C THR A 626 37.36 35.52 1.06
N ASP A 627 37.35 35.33 2.37
CA ASP A 627 37.56 36.40 3.36
C ASP A 627 38.97 37.01 3.21
N GLN A 628 40.00 36.18 3.00
CA GLN A 628 41.37 36.63 2.72
C GLN A 628 41.47 37.44 1.42
N GLN A 629 40.79 37.03 0.35
CA GLN A 629 40.74 37.80 -0.89
C GLN A 629 40.11 39.18 -0.69
N THR A 630 39.01 39.24 0.08
CA THR A 630 38.35 40.50 0.42
C THR A 630 39.29 41.43 1.19
N ALA A 631 39.98 40.91 2.21
CA ALA A 631 40.95 41.68 2.99
C ALA A 631 42.13 42.18 2.13
N VAL A 632 42.66 41.34 1.23
CA VAL A 632 43.72 41.74 0.28
C VAL A 632 43.21 42.82 -0.68
N ASN A 633 41.99 42.71 -1.21
CA ASN A 633 41.39 43.72 -2.07
C ASN A 633 41.25 45.07 -1.36
N SER A 634 40.76 45.11 -0.12
CA SER A 634 40.69 46.34 0.68
C SER A 634 42.07 46.96 0.92
N ARG A 635 43.10 46.13 1.16
CA ARG A 635 44.48 46.59 1.30
C ARG A 635 45.05 47.13 0.00
N LEU A 636 44.75 46.51 -1.15
CA LEU A 636 45.16 46.99 -2.47
C LEU A 636 44.53 48.35 -2.80
N LEU A 637 43.27 48.60 -2.40
CA LEU A 637 42.63 49.91 -2.55
C LEU A 637 43.34 50.98 -1.71
N THR A 638 43.63 50.68 -0.45
CA THR A 638 44.39 51.60 0.42
C THR A 638 45.78 51.88 -0.14
N MET A 639 46.45 50.85 -0.68
CA MET A 639 47.76 50.98 -1.31
C MET A 639 47.70 51.81 -2.59
N LYS A 640 46.64 51.66 -3.39
CA LYS A 640 46.38 52.49 -4.57
C LYS A 640 46.27 53.96 -4.17
N ASP A 641 45.46 54.27 -3.16
CA ASP A 641 45.29 55.66 -2.68
C ASP A 641 46.61 56.25 -2.17
N ASN A 642 47.38 55.47 -1.40
CA ASN A 642 48.68 55.89 -0.91
C ASN A 642 49.67 56.17 -2.04
N TYR A 643 49.75 55.29 -3.05
CA TYR A 643 50.59 55.51 -4.22
C TYR A 643 50.12 56.71 -5.03
N THR A 644 48.81 56.86 -5.29
CA THR A 644 48.26 58.05 -5.95
C THR A 644 48.67 59.32 -5.23
N ASN A 645 48.55 59.37 -3.90
CA ASN A 645 48.97 60.54 -3.11
C ASN A 645 50.49 60.79 -3.19
N GLN A 646 51.31 59.75 -3.07
CA GLN A 646 52.77 59.87 -3.15
C GLN A 646 53.23 60.35 -4.53
N PHE A 647 52.71 59.76 -5.61
CA PHE A 647 53.06 60.12 -6.98
C PHE A 647 52.49 61.49 -7.38
N ASN A 648 51.32 61.89 -6.89
CA ASN A 648 50.81 63.25 -7.09
C ASN A 648 51.73 64.29 -6.41
N ARG A 649 52.17 64.04 -5.18
CA ARG A 649 53.14 64.93 -4.48
C ARG A 649 54.47 65.02 -5.22
N LEU A 650 54.96 63.89 -5.73
CA LEU A 650 56.15 63.85 -6.58
C LEU A 650 55.94 64.66 -7.86
N ASN A 651 54.80 64.51 -8.54
CA ASN A 651 54.48 65.22 -9.77
C ASN A 651 54.46 66.74 -9.59
N VAL A 652 53.83 67.22 -8.50
CA VAL A 652 53.82 68.64 -8.12
C VAL A 652 55.23 69.15 -7.78
N THR A 653 56.03 68.33 -7.09
CA THR A 653 57.43 68.68 -6.79
C THR A 653 58.24 68.83 -8.08
N LEU A 654 58.08 67.90 -9.02
CA LEU A 654 58.75 67.95 -10.33
C LEU A 654 58.30 69.17 -11.15
N ALA A 655 57.01 69.50 -11.17
CA ALA A 655 56.51 70.71 -11.82
C ALA A 655 57.04 72.00 -11.17
N THR A 656 57.17 72.02 -9.84
CA THR A 656 57.79 73.12 -9.11
C THR A 656 59.29 73.24 -9.43
N MET A 657 60.00 72.12 -9.53
CA MET A 657 61.39 72.10 -9.96
C MET A 657 61.56 72.57 -11.41
N GLN A 658 60.67 72.16 -12.32
CA GLN A 658 60.66 72.61 -13.71
C GLN A 658 60.37 74.10 -13.82
N SER A 659 59.36 74.62 -13.12
CA SER A 659 59.08 76.06 -13.11
C SER A 659 60.23 76.88 -12.50
N ARG A 660 60.85 76.40 -11.41
CA ARG A 660 62.08 77.02 -10.86
C ARG A 660 63.24 76.96 -11.84
N GLN A 661 63.42 75.86 -12.56
CA GLN A 661 64.43 75.72 -13.60
C GLN A 661 64.15 76.71 -14.74
N SER A 662 62.93 76.77 -15.26
CA SER A 662 62.53 77.73 -16.30
C SER A 662 62.72 79.18 -15.83
N TYR A 663 62.39 79.49 -14.58
CA TYR A 663 62.63 80.80 -13.98
C TYR A 663 64.13 81.14 -13.90
N LEU A 664 64.96 80.20 -13.42
CA LEU A 664 66.41 80.36 -13.36
C LEU A 664 67.00 80.52 -14.78
N THR A 665 66.57 79.73 -15.74
CA THR A 665 66.98 79.83 -17.15
C THR A 665 66.60 81.19 -17.74
N GLN A 666 65.38 81.69 -17.46
CA GLN A 666 64.97 83.04 -17.89
C GLN A 666 65.78 84.14 -17.20
N GLN A 667 66.11 84.00 -15.92
CA GLN A 667 66.93 84.97 -15.20
C GLN A 667 68.39 84.98 -15.69
N LEU A 668 68.95 83.80 -15.99
CA LEU A 668 70.27 83.64 -16.61
C LEU A 668 70.29 84.24 -18.03
N ALA A 669 69.24 84.03 -18.83
CA ALA A 669 69.11 84.64 -20.16
C ALA A 669 68.95 86.19 -20.11
N LYS A 670 68.48 86.75 -18.98
CA LYS A 670 68.46 88.20 -18.75
C LYS A 670 69.81 88.76 -18.28
N LEU A 671 70.68 87.92 -17.73
CA LEU A 671 72.05 88.26 -17.32
C LEU A 671 73.05 88.21 -18.49
N SER A 672 72.69 87.59 -19.61
CA SER A 672 73.47 87.68 -20.85
C SER A 672 73.14 88.98 -21.61
N LYS A 673 73.72 90.10 -21.18
CA LYS A 673 73.95 91.29 -21.99
C LYS A 673 75.21 92.00 -21.54
#